data_AF-A0A957DTZ1-F1
#
_entry.id   AF-A0A957DTZ1-F1
#
_cell.length_a   1.000
_cell.length_b   1.000
_cell.length_c   1.000
_cell.angle_alpha   90.00
_cell.angle_beta   90.00
_cell.angle_gamma   90.00
#
_symmetry.space_group_name_H-M   'P 1'
#
loop_
_entity.id
_entity.type
_entity.pdbx_description
1 polymer ?
#
loop_
_entity_poly.entity_id
_entity_poly.type
_entity_poly.pdbx_seq_one_letter_code
_entity_poly.pdbx_strand_id
1 'polypeptide(L)'
;MEQRKKIGTHWRKGIALFFAALLIVAGLTAVSGPGVRAEAPTAAVASGWTLIKFPQVQPVCTGVGYQGAAYFDRLDCGFGYVAVSETTATSSVTVQFIDASGVVRDTQTASYREEDVAWEFDITPGTDWAPGPVTIRVNNVDGVSGNFGESSITLNQLGAVVAPTGFGYTPGDDIEVTGTVFELDQIPPLASAQETPVGATLYVQVVAADGTISGPYGPVTADSLDGTFTTTIPGSATQAITADATTNYQTAVAIEVIDATYTDLLTGEWAGARAGSGSVTLSVPPDTLLVESSFVSSVGWVKPGDTYPFRVFVRNFSNTTETNAVVTIPPVDGTTYTQVSPLNGSGSAVINGDGSITWTVGTVEAASNGNATLKTLVVEGTADTLGQDPQIVWKDLSSTASLTYDGSPAGLSSMSHGPKVIPPNGGYETARYGDRPFPVVPVDYFDRKHDPAHTGETLANKINSPDIPGSTFNLFQEISLTQLYPNGTVPSAAIASAGWEYAPGFQFSALSPQGTCTGLTYSAAQDTAVYPERIVNGWYQLPGDTGYYGSDRFGSAVVGALAGVGPLLDIDSACGPTGKAVFDAAQIADPEIDYNEYDTDKDGVVDFFMMVFVGDGGNGASQLSVPPYDNIWPHSSSLEFYFSDEATGLKGYISDDQLKSLTEVPQCWTSTDYATYDDCAANGGPGLDNLPVFVRVGPYNVNPESAIDNASVISHEYGHSLGLPDFYS
;
A
#
# COMPACT_ATOMS: atom_id res chain seq x y z
N MET A 1 -24.34 38.28 -43.63
CA MET A 1 -23.70 39.57 -43.97
C MET A 1 -24.05 40.50 -42.83
N GLU A 2 -23.32 40.48 -41.72
CA GLU A 2 -22.30 41.47 -41.39
C GLU A 2 -21.49 40.95 -40.17
N GLN A 3 -20.95 39.73 -40.26
CA GLN A 3 -20.04 39.16 -39.24
C GLN A 3 -19.02 38.19 -39.88
N ARG A 4 -18.41 38.60 -40.99
CA ARG A 4 -17.29 37.89 -41.63
C ARG A 4 -16.11 38.81 -41.93
N LYS A 5 -15.77 39.71 -41.00
CA LYS A 5 -14.67 40.68 -41.20
C LYS A 5 -13.75 40.93 -39.99
N LYS A 6 -13.75 40.05 -38.97
CA LYS A 6 -12.87 40.19 -37.78
C LYS A 6 -12.12 38.89 -37.38
N ILE A 7 -11.74 38.06 -38.36
CA ILE A 7 -10.85 36.88 -38.14
C ILE A 7 -9.58 37.01 -39.03
N GLY A 8 -9.18 38.24 -39.35
CA GLY A 8 -8.13 38.50 -40.37
C GLY A 8 -6.78 39.00 -39.87
N THR A 9 -6.59 39.22 -38.56
CA THR A 9 -5.45 40.07 -38.11
C THR A 9 -4.62 39.55 -36.92
N HIS A 10 -4.96 38.40 -36.32
CA HIS A 10 -4.12 37.77 -35.29
C HIS A 10 -3.33 36.56 -35.78
N TRP A 11 -3.61 36.05 -36.99
CA TRP A 11 -2.88 34.91 -37.56
C TRP A 11 -1.60 35.29 -38.33
N ARG A 12 -1.31 36.59 -38.49
CA ARG A 12 -0.12 37.09 -39.22
C ARG A 12 1.02 37.61 -38.34
N LYS A 13 0.89 37.56 -37.01
CA LYS A 13 1.97 37.95 -36.08
C LYS A 13 2.63 36.78 -35.34
N GLY A 14 2.04 35.58 -35.34
CA GLY A 14 2.67 34.36 -34.80
C GLY A 14 3.66 33.69 -35.76
N ILE A 15 3.48 33.84 -37.08
CA ILE A 15 4.33 33.18 -38.08
C ILE A 15 5.61 33.99 -38.40
N ALA A 16 5.66 35.27 -38.03
CA ALA A 16 6.85 36.11 -38.25
C ALA A 16 7.92 35.99 -37.14
N LEU A 17 7.56 35.48 -35.94
CA LEU A 17 8.54 35.16 -34.89
C LEU A 17 9.12 33.75 -35.02
N PHE A 18 8.42 32.84 -35.70
CA PHE A 18 8.94 31.48 -35.96
C PHE A 18 9.93 31.42 -37.15
N PHE A 19 9.86 32.36 -38.11
CA PHE A 19 10.78 32.43 -39.24
C PHE A 19 11.98 33.37 -39.05
N ALA A 20 11.99 34.21 -38.00
CA ALA A 20 13.14 35.06 -37.65
C ALA A 20 14.18 34.33 -36.77
N ALA A 21 13.82 33.23 -36.13
CA ALA A 21 14.74 32.36 -35.40
C ALA A 21 15.48 31.33 -36.28
N LEU A 22 15.05 31.16 -37.54
CA LEU A 22 15.62 30.19 -38.47
C LEU A 22 16.61 30.79 -39.51
N LEU A 23 16.95 32.08 -39.39
CA LEU A 23 17.72 32.82 -40.41
C LEU A 23 18.88 33.68 -39.85
N ILE A 24 19.36 33.35 -38.64
CA ILE A 24 20.66 33.82 -38.12
C ILE A 24 21.49 32.59 -37.69
N VAL A 25 21.61 31.58 -38.55
CA VAL A 25 22.72 30.60 -38.51
C VAL A 25 23.01 30.13 -39.94
N ALA A 26 23.31 31.08 -40.84
CA ALA A 26 23.82 30.78 -42.17
C ALA A 26 24.83 31.87 -42.54
N GLY A 27 26.02 31.79 -41.96
CA GLY A 27 27.05 32.80 -42.19
C GLY A 27 28.31 32.66 -41.35
N LEU A 28 28.87 31.45 -41.24
CA LEU A 28 30.30 31.22 -40.93
C LEU A 28 30.64 29.76 -41.23
N THR A 29 30.77 29.45 -42.52
CA THR A 29 31.47 28.24 -42.98
C THR A 29 32.98 28.49 -42.89
N ALA A 30 33.56 28.24 -41.72
CA ALA A 30 34.96 27.84 -41.63
C ALA A 30 34.96 26.30 -41.53
N VAL A 31 35.57 25.66 -42.53
CA VAL A 31 35.74 24.21 -42.61
C VAL A 31 36.63 23.76 -41.46
N SER A 32 36.04 23.17 -40.42
CA SER A 32 36.70 22.22 -39.53
C SER A 32 36.17 20.83 -39.87
N GLY A 33 37.06 19.87 -40.12
CA GLY A 33 36.73 18.49 -40.50
C GLY A 33 35.86 17.76 -39.47
N PRO A 34 35.51 16.48 -39.70
CA PRO A 34 34.64 15.72 -38.80
C PRO A 34 35.34 15.54 -37.46
N GLY A 35 35.10 16.48 -36.54
CA GLY A 35 35.38 16.30 -35.14
C GLY A 35 34.31 15.36 -34.61
N VAL A 36 34.72 14.15 -34.30
CA VAL A 36 33.99 13.24 -33.41
C VAL A 36 33.58 14.08 -32.19
N ARG A 37 32.30 14.42 -32.09
CA ARG A 37 31.78 15.04 -30.88
C ARG A 37 31.85 13.93 -29.84
N ALA A 38 32.78 14.04 -28.89
CA ALA A 38 32.86 13.13 -27.77
C ALA A 38 31.47 13.11 -27.11
N GLU A 39 30.91 11.91 -27.01
CA GLU A 39 29.84 11.57 -26.10
C GLU A 39 30.19 12.19 -24.74
N ALA A 40 29.23 12.88 -24.10
CA ALA A 40 29.44 13.25 -22.70
C ALA A 40 29.67 11.94 -21.95
N PRO A 41 30.75 11.81 -21.16
CA PRO A 41 30.95 10.60 -20.37
C PRO A 41 29.71 10.41 -19.51
N THR A 42 29.11 9.23 -19.61
CA THR A 42 28.07 8.81 -18.69
C THR A 42 28.66 8.89 -17.27
N ALA A 43 27.85 9.28 -16.28
CA ALA A 43 28.36 9.35 -14.92
C ALA A 43 28.55 7.91 -14.41
N ALA A 44 29.69 7.62 -13.77
CA ALA A 44 29.90 6.33 -13.12
C ALA A 44 28.76 6.03 -12.13
N VAL A 45 28.35 4.78 -12.02
CA VAL A 45 27.30 4.30 -11.12
C VAL A 45 27.80 3.08 -10.38
N ALA A 46 27.68 3.08 -9.06
CA ALA A 46 28.02 1.99 -8.17
C ALA A 46 26.76 1.19 -7.83
N SER A 47 26.79 -0.12 -8.08
CA SER A 47 25.66 -1.03 -7.92
C SER A 47 26.14 -2.45 -7.60
N GLY A 48 25.22 -3.37 -7.27
CA GLY A 48 25.57 -4.77 -7.04
C GLY A 48 26.44 -4.97 -5.80
N TRP A 49 26.16 -4.23 -4.73
CA TRP A 49 26.89 -4.30 -3.47
C TRP A 49 26.81 -5.68 -2.84
N THR A 50 27.96 -6.21 -2.42
CA THR A 50 28.05 -7.43 -1.62
C THR A 50 28.86 -7.15 -0.37
N LEU A 51 28.29 -7.48 0.79
CA LEU A 51 28.90 -7.30 2.10
C LEU A 51 29.12 -8.65 2.77
N ILE A 52 30.33 -8.86 3.29
CA ILE A 52 30.80 -10.14 3.82
C ILE A 52 31.38 -9.92 5.22
N LYS A 53 30.87 -10.67 6.20
CA LYS A 53 31.34 -10.66 7.60
C LYS A 53 32.23 -11.87 7.88
N PHE A 54 33.34 -11.66 8.60
CA PHE A 54 34.25 -12.75 8.99
C PHE A 54 33.81 -13.43 10.29
N PRO A 55 34.07 -14.74 10.47
CA PRO A 55 33.81 -15.45 11.72
C PRO A 55 34.78 -15.11 12.85
N GLN A 56 35.96 -14.56 12.54
CA GLN A 56 36.92 -14.13 13.54
C GLN A 56 36.87 -12.62 13.70
N VAL A 57 36.71 -12.20 14.95
CA VAL A 57 36.71 -10.80 15.36
C VAL A 57 38.06 -10.11 15.17
N GLN A 58 38.04 -8.78 15.23
CA GLN A 58 39.19 -7.91 15.30
C GLN A 58 40.14 -8.29 16.45
N PRO A 59 41.46 -8.13 16.27
CA PRO A 59 42.13 -7.62 15.08
C PRO A 59 42.48 -8.69 14.03
N VAL A 60 41.99 -9.93 14.20
CA VAL A 60 42.43 -11.05 13.36
C VAL A 60 41.73 -11.01 12.00
N CYS A 61 40.40 -10.86 11.96
CA CYS A 61 39.63 -10.64 10.74
C CYS A 61 39.93 -11.64 9.61
N THR A 62 39.89 -12.94 9.91
CA THR A 62 40.11 -14.00 8.90
C THR A 62 39.04 -15.09 8.94
N GLY A 63 38.97 -15.89 7.88
CA GLY A 63 38.10 -17.05 7.78
C GLY A 63 37.29 -17.05 6.48
N VAL A 64 36.45 -18.07 6.30
CA VAL A 64 35.45 -18.06 5.22
C VAL A 64 34.39 -17.04 5.62
N GLY A 65 34.35 -15.92 4.90
CA GLY A 65 33.37 -14.87 5.14
C GLY A 65 31.96 -15.30 4.73
N TYR A 66 30.97 -14.68 5.35
CA TYR A 66 29.55 -14.96 5.12
C TYR A 66 28.87 -13.72 4.57
N GLN A 67 28.13 -13.89 3.48
CA GLN A 67 27.41 -12.82 2.80
C GLN A 67 26.06 -12.55 3.47
N GLY A 68 25.64 -11.28 3.49
CA GLY A 68 24.30 -10.88 3.93
C GLY A 68 24.20 -10.46 5.40
N ALA A 69 25.33 -10.19 6.06
CA ALA A 69 25.33 -9.59 7.39
C ALA A 69 24.93 -8.11 7.32
N ALA A 70 23.88 -7.75 8.06
CA ALA A 70 23.43 -6.39 8.28
C ALA A 70 23.92 -5.84 9.63
N TYR A 71 24.08 -6.68 10.67
CA TYR A 71 24.51 -6.24 12.00
C TYR A 71 25.96 -6.60 12.32
N PHE A 72 26.67 -5.60 12.83
CA PHE A 72 28.05 -5.68 13.29
C PHE A 72 28.11 -5.15 14.71
N ASP A 73 28.89 -5.79 15.57
CA ASP A 73 29.42 -5.16 16.76
C ASP A 73 30.79 -4.50 16.47
N ARG A 74 31.38 -3.82 17.46
CA ARG A 74 32.71 -3.20 17.32
C ARG A 74 33.87 -4.17 17.17
N LEU A 75 33.69 -5.41 17.57
CA LEU A 75 34.71 -6.45 17.41
C LEU A 75 34.60 -7.12 16.05
N ASP A 76 33.48 -7.01 15.35
CA ASP A 76 33.32 -7.59 14.05
C ASP A 76 34.15 -6.90 12.98
N CYS A 77 34.39 -7.64 11.90
CA CYS A 77 35.04 -7.13 10.70
C CYS A 77 34.68 -7.99 9.50
N GLY A 78 34.97 -7.46 8.33
CA GLY A 78 34.59 -8.04 7.06
C GLY A 78 35.20 -7.29 5.89
N PHE A 79 34.64 -7.52 4.71
CA PHE A 79 34.94 -6.77 3.51
C PHE A 79 33.68 -6.66 2.67
N GLY A 80 33.66 -5.74 1.72
CA GLY A 80 32.62 -5.65 0.72
C GLY A 80 33.21 -5.39 -0.65
N TYR A 81 32.41 -5.62 -1.69
CA TYR A 81 32.78 -5.24 -3.04
C TYR A 81 31.58 -4.70 -3.81
N VAL A 82 31.85 -3.82 -4.78
CA VAL A 82 30.84 -3.11 -5.56
C VAL A 82 31.23 -2.99 -7.02
N ALA A 83 30.28 -3.21 -7.93
CA ALA A 83 30.48 -2.95 -9.35
C ALA A 83 30.31 -1.46 -9.62
N VAL A 84 31.30 -0.84 -10.26
CA VAL A 84 31.25 0.58 -10.63
C VAL A 84 31.34 0.70 -12.14
N SER A 85 30.30 1.24 -12.78
CA SER A 85 30.28 1.41 -14.23
C SER A 85 31.42 2.31 -14.69
N GLU A 86 31.87 2.09 -15.94
CA GLU A 86 32.91 2.90 -16.60
C GLU A 86 34.28 2.86 -15.93
N THR A 87 34.49 1.91 -15.01
CA THR A 87 35.80 1.67 -14.42
C THR A 87 36.52 0.51 -15.10
N THR A 88 37.84 0.51 -14.98
CA THR A 88 38.72 -0.59 -15.42
C THR A 88 39.61 -1.02 -14.26
N ALA A 89 40.32 -2.14 -14.37
CA ALA A 89 41.27 -2.59 -13.35
C ALA A 89 42.36 -1.56 -12.97
N THR A 90 42.53 -0.49 -13.76
CA THR A 90 43.47 0.60 -13.50
C THR A 90 42.84 1.89 -12.99
N SER A 91 41.50 1.95 -12.89
CA SER A 91 40.81 3.11 -12.33
C SER A 91 41.12 3.29 -10.84
N SER A 92 40.77 4.43 -10.26
CA SER A 92 40.81 4.67 -8.82
C SER A 92 39.40 4.85 -8.28
N VAL A 93 38.96 3.97 -7.39
CA VAL A 93 37.67 4.08 -6.70
C VAL A 93 37.93 4.30 -5.21
N THR A 94 37.24 5.27 -4.62
CA THR A 94 37.31 5.56 -3.18
C THR A 94 35.95 5.30 -2.53
N VAL A 95 35.98 4.65 -1.38
CA VAL A 95 34.80 4.32 -0.57
C VAL A 95 34.90 5.07 0.76
N GLN A 96 33.79 5.64 1.21
CA GLN A 96 33.65 6.30 2.50
C GLN A 96 32.71 5.54 3.43
N PHE A 97 33.07 5.50 4.71
CA PHE A 97 32.20 5.05 5.80
C PHE A 97 31.73 6.27 6.57
N ILE A 98 30.42 6.46 6.62
CA ILE A 98 29.76 7.58 7.28
C ILE A 98 28.92 6.97 8.40
N ASP A 99 29.21 7.31 9.65
CA ASP A 99 28.48 6.74 10.78
C ASP A 99 27.06 7.34 10.93
N ALA A 100 26.31 6.84 11.90
CA ALA A 100 24.94 7.27 12.17
C ALA A 100 24.82 8.76 12.53
N SER A 101 25.92 9.42 12.92
CA SER A 101 25.95 10.87 13.19
C SER A 101 26.24 11.71 11.94
N GLY A 102 26.41 11.07 10.78
CA GLY A 102 26.75 11.72 9.51
C GLY A 102 28.24 12.06 9.38
N VAL A 103 29.10 11.56 10.27
CA VAL A 103 30.54 11.84 10.25
C VAL A 103 31.26 10.78 9.43
N VAL A 104 32.09 11.22 8.47
CA VAL A 104 32.99 10.32 7.75
C VAL A 104 34.04 9.79 8.74
N ARG A 105 34.01 8.49 8.99
CA ARG A 105 34.92 7.81 9.93
C ARG A 105 36.08 7.13 9.25
N ASP A 106 35.88 6.68 8.02
CA ASP A 106 36.93 6.05 7.24
C ASP A 106 36.79 6.39 5.76
N THR A 107 37.92 6.39 5.05
CA THR A 107 38.01 6.60 3.61
C THR A 107 39.09 5.70 3.04
N GLN A 108 38.68 4.78 2.19
CA GLN A 108 39.54 3.73 1.66
C GLN A 108 39.65 3.84 0.14
N THR A 109 40.85 3.64 -0.40
CA THR A 109 41.01 3.37 -1.83
C THR A 109 40.72 1.89 -2.05
N ALA A 110 39.66 1.60 -2.82
CA ALA A 110 39.22 0.25 -3.08
C ALA A 110 40.17 -0.49 -4.02
N SER A 111 40.26 -1.81 -3.88
CA SER A 111 41.12 -2.68 -4.69
C SER A 111 40.30 -3.43 -5.73
N TYR A 112 40.76 -3.47 -6.99
CA TYR A 112 40.03 -4.17 -8.04
C TYR A 112 40.13 -5.70 -7.89
N ARG A 113 38.99 -6.38 -7.87
CA ARG A 113 38.86 -7.85 -7.86
C ARG A 113 38.55 -8.36 -9.27
N GLU A 114 39.50 -9.07 -9.87
CA GLU A 114 39.34 -9.62 -11.22
C GLU A 114 38.23 -10.67 -11.32
N GLU A 115 38.03 -11.45 -10.26
CA GLU A 115 37.05 -12.55 -10.24
C GLU A 115 35.59 -12.06 -10.24
N ASP A 116 35.33 -10.93 -9.59
CA ASP A 116 34.01 -10.34 -9.43
C ASP A 116 33.77 -9.14 -10.36
N VAL A 117 34.82 -8.65 -11.03
CA VAL A 117 34.79 -7.41 -11.85
C VAL A 117 34.26 -6.23 -11.00
N ALA A 118 34.79 -6.12 -9.77
CA ALA A 118 34.28 -5.22 -8.74
C ALA A 118 35.41 -4.59 -7.91
N TRP A 119 35.06 -3.59 -7.09
CA TRP A 119 35.97 -2.84 -6.22
C TRP A 119 35.77 -3.23 -4.76
N GLU A 120 36.81 -3.80 -4.16
CA GLU A 120 36.84 -4.29 -2.77
C GLU A 120 37.25 -3.21 -1.77
N PHE A 121 36.63 -3.23 -0.60
CA PHE A 121 36.96 -2.41 0.55
C PHE A 121 36.81 -3.22 1.85
N ASP A 122 37.54 -2.84 2.89
CA ASP A 122 37.50 -3.51 4.19
C ASP A 122 36.42 -2.90 5.09
N ILE A 123 35.81 -3.71 5.94
CA ILE A 123 34.86 -3.27 6.96
C ILE A 123 35.50 -3.53 8.32
N THR A 124 35.92 -2.47 9.01
CA THR A 124 36.56 -2.57 10.34
C THR A 124 36.09 -1.40 11.22
N PRO A 125 34.96 -1.55 11.93
CA PRO A 125 34.41 -0.51 12.79
C PRO A 125 35.41 -0.06 13.86
N GLY A 126 35.61 1.25 13.98
CA GLY A 126 36.47 1.87 14.98
C GLY A 126 35.76 2.12 16.31
N THR A 127 36.53 2.41 17.37
CA THR A 127 35.97 2.75 18.69
C THR A 127 35.25 4.10 18.74
N ASP A 128 35.47 4.96 17.75
CA ASP A 128 34.87 6.29 17.65
C ASP A 128 33.64 6.35 16.72
N TRP A 129 33.31 5.25 16.04
CA TRP A 129 32.11 5.16 15.20
C TRP A 129 30.86 5.19 16.09
N ALA A 130 29.88 6.02 15.76
CA ALA A 130 28.60 6.03 16.48
C ALA A 130 27.82 4.72 16.23
N PRO A 131 27.12 4.18 17.24
CA PRO A 131 26.17 3.08 17.04
C PRO A 131 25.02 3.51 16.10
N GLY A 132 24.46 2.55 15.37
CA GLY A 132 23.41 2.72 14.37
C GLY A 132 23.86 2.46 12.94
N PRO A 133 23.09 2.93 11.93
CA PRO A 133 23.43 2.75 10.53
C PRO A 133 24.78 3.38 10.15
N VAL A 134 25.57 2.66 9.37
CA VAL A 134 26.81 3.14 8.76
C VAL A 134 26.64 3.07 7.25
N THR A 135 26.63 4.24 6.61
CA THR A 135 26.58 4.35 5.14
C THR A 135 27.96 4.10 4.55
N ILE A 136 27.98 3.23 3.53
CA ILE A 136 29.13 2.90 2.70
C ILE A 136 28.89 3.53 1.34
N ARG A 137 29.70 4.53 0.96
CA ARG A 137 29.48 5.35 -0.26
C ARG A 137 30.67 5.27 -1.19
N VAL A 138 30.44 5.01 -2.48
CA VAL A 138 31.45 5.32 -3.51
C VAL A 138 31.46 6.83 -3.73
N ASN A 139 32.54 7.49 -3.28
CA ASN A 139 32.59 8.95 -3.22
C ASN A 139 33.57 9.59 -4.23
N ASN A 140 34.44 8.79 -4.85
CA ASN A 140 35.36 9.25 -5.88
C ASN A 140 35.62 8.15 -6.90
N VAL A 141 35.54 8.49 -8.19
CA VAL A 141 35.93 7.63 -9.31
C VAL A 141 36.85 8.42 -10.23
N ASP A 142 38.07 7.94 -10.44
CA ASP A 142 39.11 8.54 -11.29
C ASP A 142 39.33 10.05 -11.05
N GLY A 143 39.29 10.46 -9.78
CA GLY A 143 39.49 11.84 -9.35
C GLY A 143 38.24 12.72 -9.40
N VAL A 144 37.12 12.20 -9.91
CA VAL A 144 35.82 12.87 -9.85
C VAL A 144 35.16 12.53 -8.53
N SER A 145 34.97 13.52 -7.66
CA SER A 145 34.21 13.35 -6.42
C SER A 145 32.71 13.51 -6.67
N GLY A 146 31.92 12.68 -6.01
CA GLY A 146 30.46 12.65 -6.14
C GLY A 146 29.84 11.65 -5.19
N ASN A 147 28.54 11.40 -5.34
CA ASN A 147 27.90 10.21 -4.80
C ASN A 147 27.56 9.32 -6.00
N PHE A 148 28.26 8.21 -6.12
CA PHE A 148 28.08 7.30 -7.25
C PHE A 148 27.20 6.10 -6.90
N GLY A 149 26.83 5.94 -5.62
CA GLY A 149 26.00 4.85 -5.11
C GLY A 149 26.39 4.52 -3.66
N GLU A 150 25.45 3.92 -2.94
CA GLU A 150 25.58 3.63 -1.50
C GLU A 150 25.06 2.24 -1.14
N SER A 151 25.56 1.73 -0.01
CA SER A 151 25.03 0.59 0.74
C SER A 151 25.18 0.89 2.24
N SER A 152 24.71 0.02 3.12
CA SER A 152 24.87 0.21 4.57
C SER A 152 25.10 -1.09 5.34
N ILE A 153 25.63 -0.93 6.54
CA ILE A 153 25.57 -1.91 7.65
C ILE A 153 25.00 -1.20 8.87
N THR A 154 24.72 -1.94 9.94
CA THR A 154 24.29 -1.39 11.23
C THR A 154 25.27 -1.81 12.32
N LEU A 155 25.80 -0.86 13.08
CA LEU A 155 26.80 -1.07 14.13
C LEU A 155 26.19 -0.97 15.53
N ASN A 156 26.46 -1.91 16.43
CA ASN A 156 26.09 -1.84 17.86
C ASN A 156 24.62 -1.38 18.11
N GLN A 157 23.68 -1.97 17.37
CA GLN A 157 22.27 -1.57 17.43
C GLN A 157 21.55 -2.24 18.59
N LEU A 158 20.74 -1.48 19.33
CA LEU A 158 19.75 -2.05 20.23
C LEU A 158 18.42 -2.28 19.51
N GLY A 159 17.85 -3.46 19.73
CA GLY A 159 16.49 -3.83 19.37
C GLY A 159 15.56 -3.85 20.59
N ALA A 160 14.26 -3.73 20.35
CA ALA A 160 13.26 -3.87 21.40
C ALA A 160 11.96 -4.46 20.86
N VAL A 161 11.30 -5.28 21.69
CA VAL A 161 9.90 -5.69 21.50
C VAL A 161 9.07 -5.00 22.57
N VAL A 162 7.91 -4.44 22.22
CA VAL A 162 7.02 -3.75 23.15
C VAL A 162 5.56 -4.01 22.80
N ALA A 163 4.70 -4.20 23.80
CA ALA A 163 3.28 -4.42 23.61
C ALA A 163 2.46 -3.85 24.78
N PRO A 164 1.20 -3.45 24.56
CA PRO A 164 0.28 -3.16 25.65
C PRO A 164 -0.03 -4.43 26.46
N THR A 165 -0.29 -4.30 27.77
CA THR A 165 -0.64 -5.44 28.63
C THR A 165 -2.10 -5.87 28.52
N GLY A 166 -2.95 -5.02 27.93
CA GLY A 166 -4.38 -5.26 27.75
C GLY A 166 -4.87 -4.99 26.31
N PHE A 167 -6.18 -4.97 26.15
CA PHE A 167 -6.87 -4.68 24.88
C PHE A 167 -8.12 -3.84 25.13
N GLY A 168 -8.70 -3.26 24.08
CA GLY A 168 -9.94 -2.49 24.15
C GLY A 168 -9.78 -1.08 24.73
N TYR A 169 -8.63 -0.45 24.47
CA TYR A 169 -8.37 0.93 24.89
C TYR A 169 -9.22 1.92 24.09
N THR A 170 -9.56 3.04 24.74
CA THR A 170 -10.16 4.21 24.13
C THR A 170 -9.23 5.42 24.28
N PRO A 171 -9.30 6.42 23.38
CA PRO A 171 -8.56 7.67 23.54
C PRO A 171 -8.73 8.28 24.94
N GLY A 172 -7.62 8.54 25.64
CA GLY A 172 -7.66 9.06 27.01
C GLY A 172 -7.43 8.02 28.12
N ASP A 173 -7.43 6.72 27.82
CA ASP A 173 -7.06 5.67 28.78
C ASP A 173 -5.54 5.62 29.00
N ASP A 174 -5.11 5.41 30.24
CA ASP A 174 -3.71 5.08 30.54
C ASP A 174 -3.38 3.69 29.95
N ILE A 175 -2.25 3.57 29.25
CA ILE A 175 -1.83 2.35 28.57
C ILE A 175 -0.62 1.78 29.30
N GLU A 176 -0.80 0.67 30.01
CA GLU A 176 0.31 -0.12 30.56
C GLU A 176 1.00 -0.88 29.43
N VAL A 177 2.33 -0.77 29.35
CA VAL A 177 3.16 -1.40 28.33
C VAL A 177 4.27 -2.21 28.96
N THR A 178 4.60 -3.33 28.33
CA THR A 178 5.74 -4.18 28.70
C THR A 178 6.57 -4.49 27.47
N GLY A 179 7.85 -4.72 27.66
CA GLY A 179 8.75 -5.05 26.56
C GLY A 179 10.06 -5.64 27.02
N THR A 180 10.92 -5.93 26.06
CA THR A 180 12.29 -6.41 26.27
C THR A 180 13.24 -5.65 25.34
N VAL A 181 14.40 -5.23 25.83
CA VAL A 181 15.48 -4.62 25.02
C VAL A 181 16.66 -5.56 24.94
N PHE A 182 17.29 -5.61 23.76
CA PHE A 182 18.37 -6.52 23.45
C PHE A 182 19.39 -5.91 22.49
N GLU A 183 20.62 -6.43 22.52
CA GLU A 183 21.62 -6.23 21.47
C GLU A 183 21.21 -6.99 20.21
N LEU A 184 21.45 -6.38 19.05
CA LEU A 184 21.33 -7.00 17.74
C LEU A 184 22.71 -7.25 17.13
N ASP A 185 23.05 -8.53 17.00
CA ASP A 185 24.27 -8.96 16.32
C ASP A 185 24.00 -10.18 15.44
N GLN A 186 24.76 -10.33 14.36
CA GLN A 186 24.74 -11.52 13.51
C GLN A 186 26.05 -12.29 13.62
N ILE A 187 26.07 -13.32 14.48
CA ILE A 187 27.25 -14.15 14.68
C ILE A 187 27.35 -15.22 13.58
N PRO A 188 28.48 -15.33 12.88
CA PRO A 188 28.69 -16.39 11.89
C PRO A 188 28.68 -17.83 12.46
N PRO A 189 28.19 -18.84 11.71
CA PRO A 189 27.62 -18.78 10.36
C PRO A 189 26.27 -18.07 10.35
N LEU A 190 26.10 -17.11 9.42
CA LEU A 190 24.99 -16.13 9.45
C LEU A 190 23.62 -16.81 9.49
N ALA A 191 23.01 -16.77 10.67
CA ALA A 191 21.60 -17.03 10.91
C ALA A 191 20.82 -15.70 10.98
N SER A 192 19.58 -15.73 11.45
CA SER A 192 18.86 -14.54 11.91
C SER A 192 19.71 -13.74 12.92
N ALA A 193 19.45 -12.44 13.04
CA ALA A 193 20.07 -11.64 14.11
C ALA A 193 19.81 -12.31 15.47
N GLN A 194 20.87 -12.43 16.27
CA GLN A 194 20.79 -12.86 17.65
C GLN A 194 20.34 -11.69 18.50
N GLU A 195 19.32 -11.93 19.33
CA GLU A 195 18.81 -10.98 20.31
C GLU A 195 19.36 -11.36 21.69
N THR A 196 20.24 -10.52 22.24
CA THR A 196 20.82 -10.73 23.57
C THR A 196 20.26 -9.69 24.55
N PRO A 197 19.42 -10.07 25.52
CA PRO A 197 18.77 -9.10 26.41
C PRO A 197 19.76 -8.31 27.27
N VAL A 198 19.52 -7.00 27.44
CA VAL A 198 20.41 -6.09 28.19
C VAL A 198 19.63 -5.07 29.03
N GLY A 199 20.25 -4.67 30.14
CA GLY A 199 19.74 -3.63 31.04
C GLY A 199 19.93 -2.21 30.50
N ALA A 200 19.30 -1.89 29.38
CA ALA A 200 19.37 -0.58 28.73
C ALA A 200 18.53 0.48 29.48
N THR A 201 18.89 1.75 29.31
CA THR A 201 18.01 2.89 29.61
C THR A 201 17.31 3.32 28.34
N LEU A 202 16.00 3.52 28.39
CA LEU A 202 15.15 3.79 27.22
C LEU A 202 14.04 4.79 27.52
N TYR A 203 13.38 5.26 26.48
CA TYR A 203 12.12 6.00 26.54
C TYR A 203 11.07 5.32 25.67
N VAL A 204 9.80 5.60 25.94
CA VAL A 204 8.70 5.20 25.06
C VAL A 204 7.98 6.42 24.51
N GLN A 205 7.49 6.35 23.28
CA GLN A 205 6.63 7.37 22.69
C GLN A 205 5.44 6.73 21.98
N VAL A 206 4.40 7.54 21.74
CA VAL A 206 3.25 7.15 20.92
C VAL A 206 3.34 7.88 19.59
N VAL A 207 3.17 7.16 18.49
CA VAL A 207 3.08 7.72 17.14
C VAL A 207 1.71 7.37 16.56
N ALA A 208 0.96 8.39 16.14
CA ALA A 208 -0.31 8.22 15.45
C ALA A 208 -0.11 7.91 13.96
N ALA A 209 -1.16 7.46 13.28
CA ALA A 209 -1.07 7.03 11.87
C ALA A 209 -0.69 8.16 10.90
N ASP A 210 -0.93 9.41 11.29
CA ASP A 210 -0.50 10.62 10.58
C ASP A 210 0.95 11.04 10.87
N GLY A 211 1.69 10.26 11.68
CA GLY A 211 3.05 10.55 12.11
C GLY A 211 3.15 11.51 13.31
N THR A 212 2.04 11.96 13.90
CA THR A 212 2.05 12.82 15.09
C THR A 212 2.62 12.06 16.29
N ILE A 213 3.59 12.67 16.98
CA ILE A 213 4.32 12.05 18.11
C ILE A 213 3.87 12.65 19.44
N SER A 214 3.65 11.80 20.44
CA SER A 214 3.45 12.17 21.84
C SER A 214 4.44 11.44 22.76
N GLY A 215 5.18 12.20 23.58
CA GLY A 215 6.28 11.70 24.40
C GLY A 215 7.51 12.61 24.30
N PRO A 216 8.71 12.13 24.68
CA PRO A 216 9.00 10.80 25.24
C PRO A 216 8.51 10.64 26.69
N TYR A 217 8.23 9.39 27.08
CA TYR A 217 7.90 8.98 28.44
C TYR A 217 9.03 8.12 29.01
N GLY A 218 9.59 8.54 30.14
CA GLY A 218 10.76 7.90 30.74
C GLY A 218 11.66 8.90 31.46
N PRO A 219 12.93 8.53 31.75
CA PRO A 219 13.57 7.28 31.34
C PRO A 219 12.99 6.05 32.07
N VAL A 220 13.05 4.90 31.41
CA VAL A 220 12.79 3.56 31.95
C VAL A 220 14.09 2.78 31.92
N THR A 221 14.35 1.97 32.94
CA THR A 221 15.54 1.11 32.99
C THR A 221 15.07 -0.34 32.89
N ALA A 222 15.54 -1.04 31.86
CA ALA A 222 15.31 -2.47 31.70
C ALA A 222 16.11 -3.29 32.72
N ASP A 223 15.61 -4.47 33.06
CA ASP A 223 16.32 -5.37 33.96
C ASP A 223 17.62 -5.87 33.32
N SER A 224 18.69 -5.88 34.10
CA SER A 224 20.03 -6.25 33.63
C SER A 224 20.21 -7.72 33.27
N LEU A 225 19.32 -8.61 33.69
CA LEU A 225 19.43 -10.06 33.48
C LEU A 225 18.64 -10.53 32.27
N ASP A 226 17.45 -9.96 32.05
CA ASP A 226 16.53 -10.42 31.01
C ASP A 226 16.03 -9.31 30.09
N GLY A 227 16.53 -8.07 30.23
CA GLY A 227 16.20 -6.93 29.38
C GLY A 227 14.76 -6.45 29.49
N THR A 228 13.97 -6.99 30.43
CA THR A 228 12.54 -6.68 30.52
C THR A 228 12.28 -5.30 31.12
N PHE A 229 11.21 -4.64 30.67
CA PHE A 229 10.74 -3.39 31.26
C PHE A 229 9.20 -3.31 31.29
N THR A 230 8.71 -2.44 32.16
CA THR A 230 7.30 -2.05 32.25
C THR A 230 7.20 -0.54 32.47
N THR A 231 6.26 0.11 31.80
CA THR A 231 5.94 1.53 32.01
C THR A 231 4.48 1.81 31.69
N THR A 232 4.02 3.02 31.98
CA THR A 232 2.66 3.48 31.68
C THR A 232 2.73 4.71 30.80
N ILE A 233 2.06 4.65 29.66
CA ILE A 233 1.82 5.80 28.78
C ILE A 233 0.57 6.51 29.32
N PRO A 234 0.65 7.82 29.65
CA PRO A 234 -0.51 8.54 30.18
C PRO A 234 -1.58 8.71 29.11
N GLY A 235 -2.85 8.62 29.49
CA GLY A 235 -3.97 8.71 28.54
C GLY A 235 -4.05 10.05 27.80
N SER A 236 -3.42 11.11 28.32
CA SER A 236 -3.24 12.36 27.59
C SER A 236 -2.48 12.20 26.26
N ALA A 237 -1.70 11.11 26.10
CA ALA A 237 -0.98 10.79 24.88
C ALA A 237 -1.89 10.50 23.69
N THR A 238 -3.09 9.96 23.95
CA THR A 238 -4.03 9.52 22.93
C THR A 238 -5.34 10.31 22.94
N GLN A 239 -5.54 11.21 23.92
CA GLN A 239 -6.81 11.93 24.12
C GLN A 239 -7.34 12.68 22.88
N ALA A 240 -6.47 13.17 22.00
CA ALA A 240 -6.86 13.92 20.81
C ALA A 240 -7.11 13.04 19.58
N ILE A 241 -6.85 11.74 19.68
CA ILE A 241 -6.97 10.81 18.56
C ILE A 241 -8.44 10.50 18.31
N THR A 242 -8.82 10.55 17.03
CA THR A 242 -10.18 10.31 16.56
C THR A 242 -10.19 9.20 15.51
N ALA A 243 -11.33 8.54 15.37
CA ALA A 243 -11.60 7.59 14.30
C ALA A 243 -13.08 7.72 13.90
N ASP A 244 -13.41 7.36 12.66
CA ASP A 244 -14.76 7.51 12.11
C ASP A 244 -15.15 6.34 11.21
N ALA A 245 -16.27 6.47 10.48
CA ALA A 245 -16.77 5.40 9.62
C ALA A 245 -15.77 4.94 8.55
N THR A 246 -14.87 5.82 8.09
CA THR A 246 -13.85 5.49 7.06
C THR A 246 -12.76 4.56 7.61
N THR A 247 -12.58 4.53 8.92
CA THR A 247 -11.60 3.69 9.62
C THR A 247 -12.27 2.64 10.50
N ASN A 248 -13.56 2.36 10.26
CA ASN A 248 -14.38 1.47 11.09
C ASN A 248 -14.37 1.84 12.58
N TYR A 249 -14.26 3.14 12.89
CA TYR A 249 -14.20 3.71 14.24
C TYR A 249 -13.04 3.17 15.08
N GLN A 250 -11.98 2.71 14.42
CA GLN A 250 -10.75 2.27 15.05
C GLN A 250 -9.56 3.00 14.45
N THR A 251 -8.49 3.06 15.23
CA THR A 251 -7.16 3.46 14.77
C THR A 251 -6.12 2.74 15.61
N ALA A 252 -5.00 2.37 15.01
CA ALA A 252 -3.87 1.78 15.71
C ALA A 252 -2.75 2.80 15.80
N VAL A 253 -2.25 3.05 17.01
CA VAL A 253 -1.07 3.86 17.25
C VAL A 253 0.14 2.97 17.49
N ALA A 254 1.32 3.46 17.12
CA ALA A 254 2.57 2.80 17.41
C ALA A 254 3.04 3.20 18.81
N ILE A 255 3.49 2.23 19.58
CA ILE A 255 4.26 2.41 20.80
C ILE A 255 5.70 2.15 20.40
N GLU A 256 6.53 3.17 20.42
CA GLU A 256 7.93 3.05 20.03
C GLU A 256 8.84 3.10 21.24
N VAL A 257 9.83 2.21 21.28
CA VAL A 257 10.97 2.30 22.17
C VAL A 257 12.04 3.14 21.48
N ILE A 258 12.39 4.27 22.08
CA ILE A 258 13.32 5.25 21.51
C ILE A 258 14.44 5.57 22.50
N ASP A 259 15.53 6.12 21.96
CA ASP A 259 16.72 6.54 22.71
C ASP A 259 17.22 5.46 23.69
N ALA A 260 17.17 4.20 23.27
CA ALA A 260 17.68 3.08 24.05
C ALA A 260 19.21 3.14 24.06
N THR A 261 19.83 3.01 25.24
CA THR A 261 21.28 3.06 25.40
C THR A 261 21.77 2.03 26.41
N TYR A 262 22.89 1.40 26.07
CA TYR A 262 23.60 0.42 26.89
C TYR A 262 25.10 0.56 26.64
N THR A 263 25.94 0.24 27.63
CA THR A 263 27.39 0.26 27.44
C THR A 263 27.96 -1.06 27.90
N ASP A 264 28.48 -1.83 26.95
CA ASP A 264 29.26 -3.02 27.21
C ASP A 264 30.73 -2.66 27.45
N LEU A 265 31.40 -3.45 28.29
CA LEU A 265 32.80 -3.22 28.63
C LEU A 265 33.77 -3.57 27.48
N LEU A 266 33.35 -4.42 26.54
CA LEU A 266 34.19 -4.94 25.47
C LEU A 266 33.84 -4.32 24.12
N THR A 267 32.55 -4.23 23.80
CA THR A 267 32.02 -3.74 22.52
C THR A 267 31.58 -2.27 22.58
N GLY A 268 31.67 -1.62 23.75
CA GLY A 268 31.45 -0.18 23.91
C GLY A 268 29.99 0.23 23.97
N GLU A 269 29.68 1.43 23.47
CA GLU A 269 28.32 1.97 23.47
C GLU A 269 27.44 1.28 22.42
N TRP A 270 26.28 0.82 22.88
CA TRP A 270 25.16 0.33 22.08
C TRP A 270 24.00 1.31 22.18
N ALA A 271 23.35 1.58 21.06
CA ALA A 271 22.21 2.47 21.05
C ALA A 271 21.18 2.07 20.00
N GLY A 272 19.94 2.49 20.23
CA GLY A 272 18.87 2.46 19.25
C GLY A 272 18.04 3.73 19.36
N ALA A 273 18.18 4.64 18.40
CA ALA A 273 17.36 5.86 18.32
C ALA A 273 15.87 5.50 18.23
N ARG A 274 15.56 4.48 17.43
CA ARG A 274 14.30 3.72 17.43
C ARG A 274 14.68 2.25 17.56
N ALA A 275 14.53 1.67 18.75
CA ALA A 275 14.95 0.30 19.05
C ALA A 275 13.89 -0.72 18.62
N GLY A 276 12.62 -0.33 18.59
CA GLY A 276 11.54 -1.17 18.07
C GLY A 276 10.18 -0.58 18.37
N SER A 277 9.14 -1.24 17.89
CA SER A 277 7.77 -0.78 18.05
C SER A 277 6.79 -1.94 18.20
N GLY A 278 5.65 -1.64 18.80
CA GLY A 278 4.45 -2.47 18.73
C GLY A 278 3.21 -1.58 18.59
N SER A 279 2.04 -2.17 18.41
CA SER A 279 0.81 -1.44 18.13
C SER A 279 -0.19 -1.52 19.27
N VAL A 280 -1.01 -0.48 19.44
CA VAL A 280 -2.23 -0.54 20.25
C VAL A 280 -3.41 0.02 19.48
N THR A 281 -4.48 -0.77 19.37
CA THR A 281 -5.73 -0.36 18.75
C THR A 281 -6.58 0.43 19.74
N LEU A 282 -7.00 1.62 19.32
CA LEU A 282 -7.91 2.50 20.03
C LEU A 282 -9.28 2.44 19.34
N SER A 283 -10.33 2.24 20.13
CA SER A 283 -11.71 2.25 19.65
C SER A 283 -12.39 3.58 19.97
N VAL A 284 -13.03 4.18 18.96
CA VAL A 284 -13.81 5.43 19.07
C VAL A 284 -15.24 5.18 18.60
N PRO A 285 -15.97 4.25 19.24
CA PRO A 285 -17.24 3.78 18.71
C PRO A 285 -18.28 4.91 18.75
N PRO A 286 -19.19 4.99 17.76
CA PRO A 286 -20.34 5.87 17.84
C PRO A 286 -21.25 5.48 19.01
N ASP A 287 -21.90 6.48 19.62
CA ASP A 287 -22.89 6.28 20.69
C ASP A 287 -24.24 5.71 20.19
N THR A 288 -24.33 5.35 18.91
CA THR A 288 -25.57 4.92 18.26
C THR A 288 -25.34 3.72 17.35
N LEU A 289 -26.38 2.90 17.16
CA LEU A 289 -26.40 1.96 16.06
C LEU A 289 -26.29 2.69 14.72
N LEU A 290 -25.63 2.06 13.76
CA LEU A 290 -25.55 2.53 12.39
C LEU A 290 -26.47 1.70 11.49
N VAL A 291 -27.08 2.37 10.51
CA VAL A 291 -27.80 1.72 9.41
C VAL A 291 -27.15 2.12 8.11
N GLU A 292 -26.94 1.16 7.22
CA GLU A 292 -26.42 1.38 5.87
C GLU A 292 -27.31 0.66 4.87
N SER A 293 -27.83 1.38 3.86
CA SER A 293 -28.49 0.80 2.70
C SER A 293 -27.51 0.82 1.53
N SER A 294 -27.13 -0.35 1.04
CA SER A 294 -26.05 -0.51 0.06
C SER A 294 -26.56 -1.22 -1.20
N PHE A 295 -26.38 -0.57 -2.34
CA PHE A 295 -26.51 -1.19 -3.66
C PHE A 295 -25.17 -1.08 -4.37
N VAL A 296 -24.54 -2.22 -4.60
CA VAL A 296 -23.24 -2.30 -5.29
C VAL A 296 -23.37 -3.38 -6.35
N SER A 297 -22.91 -3.08 -7.56
CA SER A 297 -23.03 -3.93 -8.74
C SER A 297 -21.93 -3.59 -9.74
N SER A 298 -21.40 -4.57 -10.46
CA SER A 298 -20.36 -4.35 -11.47
C SER A 298 -20.80 -3.49 -12.65
N VAL A 299 -22.09 -3.25 -12.84
CA VAL A 299 -22.61 -2.34 -13.87
C VAL A 299 -23.37 -1.15 -13.29
N GLY A 300 -24.02 -1.31 -12.13
CA GLY A 300 -24.79 -0.25 -11.48
C GLY A 300 -26.07 0.12 -12.23
N TRP A 301 -26.47 -0.66 -13.23
CA TRP A 301 -27.70 -0.46 -13.99
C TRP A 301 -28.52 -1.73 -14.15
N VAL A 302 -29.81 -1.56 -14.44
CA VAL A 302 -30.77 -2.63 -14.78
C VAL A 302 -31.58 -2.25 -16.02
N LYS A 303 -32.22 -3.22 -16.70
CA LYS A 303 -33.23 -2.95 -17.72
C LYS A 303 -34.65 -2.96 -17.12
N PRO A 304 -35.65 -2.35 -17.78
CA PRO A 304 -37.03 -2.40 -17.31
C PRO A 304 -37.53 -3.84 -17.15
N GLY A 305 -38.03 -4.19 -15.97
CA GLY A 305 -38.47 -5.54 -15.61
C GLY A 305 -37.39 -6.44 -15.00
N ASP A 306 -36.13 -6.02 -14.97
CA ASP A 306 -35.05 -6.80 -14.36
C ASP A 306 -35.15 -6.75 -12.83
N THR A 307 -34.72 -7.84 -12.20
CA THR A 307 -34.55 -7.93 -10.75
C THR A 307 -33.16 -7.49 -10.34
N TYR A 308 -33.05 -6.95 -9.12
CA TYR A 308 -31.77 -6.58 -8.52
C TYR A 308 -31.81 -6.69 -7.00
N PRO A 309 -30.75 -7.21 -6.37
CA PRO A 309 -30.63 -7.21 -4.92
C PRO A 309 -30.02 -5.91 -4.40
N PHE A 310 -30.41 -5.51 -3.20
CA PHE A 310 -29.65 -4.56 -2.38
C PHE A 310 -29.63 -5.04 -0.92
N ARG A 311 -28.66 -4.53 -0.14
CA ARG A 311 -28.43 -4.97 1.24
C ARG A 311 -28.70 -3.83 2.20
N VAL A 312 -29.18 -4.17 3.39
CA VAL A 312 -29.28 -3.25 4.51
C VAL A 312 -28.57 -3.83 5.71
N PHE A 313 -27.63 -3.07 6.25
CA PHE A 313 -26.81 -3.45 7.40
C PHE A 313 -27.23 -2.63 8.62
N VAL A 314 -27.29 -3.28 9.77
CA VAL A 314 -27.33 -2.62 11.08
C VAL A 314 -26.09 -3.03 11.85
N ARG A 315 -25.27 -2.06 12.24
CA ARG A 315 -24.01 -2.29 12.96
C ARG A 315 -24.05 -1.68 14.34
N ASN A 316 -23.51 -2.41 15.33
CA ASN A 316 -23.27 -1.91 16.67
C ASN A 316 -21.78 -1.98 17.01
N PHE A 317 -21.16 -0.81 17.10
CA PHE A 317 -19.76 -0.64 17.49
C PHE A 317 -19.61 -0.37 19.00
N SER A 318 -20.70 -0.05 19.70
CA SER A 318 -20.65 0.28 21.12
C SER A 318 -20.48 -0.95 22.00
N ASN A 319 -20.09 -0.74 23.26
CA ASN A 319 -20.04 -1.79 24.28
C ASN A 319 -21.41 -2.06 24.94
N THR A 320 -22.48 -1.44 24.46
CA THR A 320 -23.86 -1.61 24.96
C THR A 320 -24.69 -2.43 23.98
N THR A 321 -25.51 -3.32 24.52
CA THR A 321 -26.51 -4.04 23.71
C THR A 321 -27.74 -3.17 23.55
N GLU A 322 -28.23 -3.05 22.32
CA GLU A 322 -29.43 -2.29 21.99
C GLU A 322 -30.60 -3.22 21.69
N THR A 323 -31.82 -2.80 22.05
CA THR A 323 -33.03 -3.63 21.93
C THR A 323 -34.14 -2.96 21.15
N ASN A 324 -35.07 -3.79 20.66
CA ASN A 324 -36.22 -3.37 19.86
C ASN A 324 -35.83 -2.59 18.59
N ALA A 325 -34.69 -2.96 17.98
CA ALA A 325 -34.26 -2.39 16.73
C ALA A 325 -35.20 -2.78 15.58
N VAL A 326 -35.67 -1.78 14.84
CA VAL A 326 -36.57 -1.91 13.69
C VAL A 326 -36.09 -1.00 12.58
N VAL A 327 -35.94 -1.57 11.39
CA VAL A 327 -35.69 -0.84 10.14
C VAL A 327 -36.95 -0.79 9.30
N THR A 328 -37.23 0.37 8.72
CA THR A 328 -38.31 0.58 7.76
C THR A 328 -37.75 1.09 6.43
N ILE A 329 -38.27 0.57 5.33
CA ILE A 329 -37.90 0.99 3.97
C ILE A 329 -39.19 1.33 3.24
N PRO A 330 -39.43 2.59 2.83
CA PRO A 330 -40.61 2.95 2.07
C PRO A 330 -40.57 2.34 0.66
N PRO A 331 -41.73 2.21 -0.01
CA PRO A 331 -41.77 1.85 -1.42
C PRO A 331 -41.03 2.90 -2.24
N VAL A 332 -40.29 2.44 -3.26
CA VAL A 332 -39.57 3.29 -4.21
C VAL A 332 -40.37 3.37 -5.50
N ASP A 333 -40.57 4.59 -6.01
CA ASP A 333 -41.31 4.80 -7.24
C ASP A 333 -40.53 4.21 -8.43
N GLY A 334 -41.16 3.30 -9.19
CA GLY A 334 -40.50 2.54 -10.25
C GLY A 334 -39.93 1.19 -9.81
N THR A 335 -40.10 0.78 -8.55
CA THR A 335 -39.63 -0.50 -8.02
C THR A 335 -40.76 -1.26 -7.32
N THR A 336 -40.80 -2.58 -7.56
CA THR A 336 -41.59 -3.52 -6.75
C THR A 336 -40.67 -4.41 -5.94
N TYR A 337 -40.76 -4.39 -4.61
CA TYR A 337 -40.04 -5.36 -3.78
C TYR A 337 -40.70 -6.74 -3.86
N THR A 338 -39.91 -7.77 -4.12
CA THR A 338 -40.38 -9.15 -4.36
C THR A 338 -40.00 -10.10 -3.24
N GLN A 339 -38.85 -9.88 -2.60
CA GLN A 339 -38.35 -10.73 -1.53
C GLN A 339 -37.59 -9.95 -0.46
N VAL A 340 -37.69 -10.42 0.78
CA VAL A 340 -36.90 -9.94 1.93
C VAL A 340 -36.34 -11.14 2.70
N SER A 341 -35.05 -11.12 2.97
CA SER A 341 -34.32 -12.25 3.56
C SER A 341 -33.34 -11.75 4.64
N PRO A 342 -33.74 -11.73 5.92
CA PRO A 342 -32.82 -11.50 7.03
C PRO A 342 -31.85 -12.68 7.16
N LEU A 343 -30.56 -12.40 7.31
CA LEU A 343 -29.50 -13.41 7.34
C LEU A 343 -29.04 -13.70 8.78
N ASN A 344 -28.42 -14.86 9.02
CA ASN A 344 -27.66 -15.16 10.25
C ASN A 344 -28.40 -14.82 11.56
N GLY A 345 -29.71 -15.11 11.63
CA GLY A 345 -30.51 -14.81 12.82
C GLY A 345 -30.78 -13.32 13.05
N SER A 346 -30.71 -12.50 12.00
CA SER A 346 -30.95 -11.05 12.05
C SER A 346 -32.44 -10.69 12.15
N GLY A 347 -33.21 -11.43 12.94
CA GLY A 347 -34.63 -11.16 13.16
C GLY A 347 -35.53 -11.58 11.98
N SER A 348 -36.58 -10.78 11.73
CA SER A 348 -37.63 -11.11 10.74
C SER A 348 -38.03 -9.88 9.92
N ALA A 349 -38.27 -10.04 8.62
CA ALA A 349 -38.71 -8.95 7.74
C ALA A 349 -39.97 -9.33 6.96
N VAL A 350 -40.78 -8.33 6.64
CA VAL A 350 -42.01 -8.48 5.83
C VAL A 350 -42.15 -7.33 4.83
N ILE A 351 -42.69 -7.64 3.65
CA ILE A 351 -43.19 -6.66 2.70
C ILE A 351 -44.66 -6.40 3.04
N ASN A 352 -44.98 -5.15 3.37
CA ASN A 352 -46.30 -4.71 3.79
C ASN A 352 -47.24 -4.55 2.58
N GLY A 353 -48.55 -4.46 2.84
CA GLY A 353 -49.56 -4.32 1.79
C GLY A 353 -49.50 -3.00 1.01
N ASP A 354 -48.75 -2.01 1.50
CA ASP A 354 -48.47 -0.74 0.83
C ASP A 354 -47.14 -0.75 0.04
N GLY A 355 -46.44 -1.89 0.01
CA GLY A 355 -45.15 -2.04 -0.66
C GLY A 355 -43.95 -1.58 0.17
N SER A 356 -44.14 -1.10 1.41
CA SER A 356 -43.02 -0.83 2.32
C SER A 356 -42.44 -2.13 2.91
N ILE A 357 -41.22 -2.08 3.43
CA ILE A 357 -40.61 -3.17 4.19
C ILE A 357 -40.53 -2.77 5.65
N THR A 358 -40.86 -3.73 6.52
CA THR A 358 -40.56 -3.65 7.96
C THR A 358 -39.67 -4.81 8.35
N TRP A 359 -38.49 -4.49 8.85
CA TRP A 359 -37.51 -5.44 9.35
C TRP A 359 -37.35 -5.27 10.86
N THR A 360 -37.90 -6.22 11.60
CA THR A 360 -37.73 -6.32 13.05
C THR A 360 -36.41 -7.03 13.32
N VAL A 361 -35.36 -6.25 13.54
CA VAL A 361 -34.01 -6.73 13.87
C VAL A 361 -34.00 -7.36 15.27
N GLY A 362 -34.69 -6.73 16.22
CA GLY A 362 -34.77 -7.18 17.60
C GLY A 362 -33.61 -6.67 18.45
N THR A 363 -32.81 -7.59 18.99
CA THR A 363 -31.61 -7.23 19.77
C THR A 363 -30.41 -7.11 18.83
N VAL A 364 -29.62 -6.06 19.02
CA VAL A 364 -28.31 -5.90 18.41
C VAL A 364 -27.28 -5.90 19.52
N GLU A 365 -26.54 -7.00 19.62
CA GLU A 365 -25.56 -7.20 20.67
C GLU A 365 -24.46 -6.13 20.64
N ALA A 366 -23.84 -5.88 21.78
CA ALA A 366 -22.64 -5.03 21.87
C ALA A 366 -21.52 -5.56 20.96
N ALA A 367 -20.59 -4.70 20.57
CA ALA A 367 -19.36 -5.10 19.91
C ALA A 367 -18.60 -6.16 20.72
N SER A 368 -17.92 -7.08 20.03
CA SER A 368 -17.16 -8.16 20.65
C SER A 368 -15.76 -8.23 20.04
N ASN A 369 -14.74 -8.28 20.89
CA ASN A 369 -13.32 -8.33 20.48
C ASN A 369 -12.94 -7.23 19.47
N GLY A 370 -13.45 -6.01 19.68
CA GLY A 370 -13.23 -4.87 18.77
C GLY A 370 -14.14 -4.88 17.54
N ASN A 371 -14.74 -6.00 17.16
CA ASN A 371 -15.59 -6.07 15.98
C ASN A 371 -17.03 -5.67 16.28
N ALA A 372 -17.61 -4.88 15.37
CA ALA A 372 -19.02 -4.53 15.45
C ALA A 372 -19.92 -5.76 15.32
N THR A 373 -21.01 -5.79 16.07
CA THR A 373 -22.08 -6.74 15.77
C THR A 373 -22.78 -6.31 14.48
N LEU A 374 -22.85 -7.19 13.50
CA LEU A 374 -23.49 -6.96 12.20
C LEU A 374 -24.80 -7.74 12.10
N LYS A 375 -25.87 -7.06 11.69
CA LYS A 375 -27.14 -7.66 11.26
C LYS A 375 -27.39 -7.28 9.80
N THR A 376 -27.83 -8.25 9.00
CA THR A 376 -27.97 -8.05 7.54
C THR A 376 -29.37 -8.46 7.06
N LEU A 377 -29.94 -7.61 6.21
CA LEU A 377 -31.12 -7.87 5.41
C LEU A 377 -30.76 -7.80 3.93
N VAL A 378 -31.14 -8.83 3.17
CA VAL A 378 -31.13 -8.78 1.70
C VAL A 378 -32.54 -8.48 1.20
N VAL A 379 -32.66 -7.57 0.25
CA VAL A 379 -33.93 -7.19 -0.39
C VAL A 379 -33.80 -7.38 -1.89
N GLU A 380 -34.77 -8.04 -2.50
CA GLU A 380 -34.90 -8.13 -3.96
C GLU A 380 -35.94 -7.12 -4.44
N GLY A 381 -35.51 -6.24 -5.35
CA GLY A 381 -36.37 -5.32 -6.08
C GLY A 381 -36.51 -5.74 -7.54
N THR A 382 -37.63 -5.38 -8.17
CA THR A 382 -37.84 -5.46 -9.62
C THR A 382 -38.10 -4.07 -10.15
N ALA A 383 -37.32 -3.63 -11.15
CA ALA A 383 -37.58 -2.37 -11.83
C ALA A 383 -38.88 -2.49 -12.65
N ASP A 384 -39.73 -1.47 -12.62
CA ASP A 384 -40.96 -1.47 -13.40
C ASP A 384 -40.68 -1.64 -14.91
N THR A 385 -41.57 -2.36 -15.59
CA THR A 385 -41.53 -2.41 -17.06
C THR A 385 -41.97 -1.07 -17.65
N LEU A 386 -41.62 -0.79 -18.91
CA LEU A 386 -42.12 0.39 -19.63
C LEU A 386 -43.65 0.45 -19.75
N GLY A 387 -44.34 -0.69 -19.59
CA GLY A 387 -45.80 -0.75 -19.58
C GLY A 387 -46.41 -0.36 -18.24
N GLN A 388 -45.72 -0.61 -17.13
CA GLN A 388 -46.10 -0.17 -15.78
C GLN A 388 -45.75 1.30 -15.59
N ASP A 389 -44.55 1.70 -16.01
CA ASP A 389 -44.06 3.06 -15.93
C ASP A 389 -43.29 3.49 -17.20
N PRO A 390 -43.91 4.32 -18.06
CA PRO A 390 -43.27 4.85 -19.26
C PRO A 390 -42.07 5.77 -18.99
N GLN A 391 -41.88 6.23 -17.75
CA GLN A 391 -40.81 7.13 -17.35
C GLN A 391 -39.68 6.44 -16.58
N ILE A 392 -39.71 5.12 -16.44
CA ILE A 392 -38.80 4.35 -15.56
C ILE A 392 -37.31 4.64 -15.79
N VAL A 393 -36.88 4.85 -17.04
CA VAL A 393 -35.48 5.18 -17.39
C VAL A 393 -34.98 6.51 -16.80
N TRP A 394 -35.90 7.36 -16.33
CA TRP A 394 -35.61 8.65 -15.71
C TRP A 394 -35.75 8.63 -14.19
N LYS A 395 -36.23 7.53 -13.61
CA LYS A 395 -36.42 7.41 -12.18
C LYS A 395 -35.13 7.08 -11.45
N ASP A 396 -35.13 7.44 -10.19
CA ASP A 396 -34.12 7.10 -9.21
C ASP A 396 -34.65 5.92 -8.38
N LEU A 397 -33.97 4.78 -8.47
CA LEU A 397 -34.37 3.55 -7.77
C LEU A 397 -33.66 3.39 -6.42
N SER A 398 -33.08 4.47 -5.91
CA SER A 398 -32.47 4.54 -4.57
C SER A 398 -33.49 4.29 -3.46
N SER A 399 -33.08 3.49 -2.47
CA SER A 399 -33.91 3.11 -1.32
C SER A 399 -33.40 3.76 -0.04
N THR A 400 -34.31 4.25 0.81
CA THR A 400 -33.94 4.82 2.13
C THR A 400 -34.32 3.86 3.25
N ALA A 401 -33.34 3.32 3.97
CA ALA A 401 -33.57 2.58 5.21
C ALA A 401 -33.58 3.53 6.40
N SER A 402 -34.59 3.44 7.27
CA SER A 402 -34.68 4.21 8.52
C SER A 402 -34.70 3.30 9.72
N LEU A 403 -33.79 3.51 10.68
CA LEU A 403 -33.60 2.71 11.89
C LEU A 403 -34.19 3.40 13.11
N THR A 404 -34.81 2.61 13.98
CA THR A 404 -35.24 3.01 15.33
C THR A 404 -34.92 1.89 16.32
N TYR A 405 -34.65 2.22 17.58
CA TYR A 405 -34.48 1.28 18.69
C TYR A 405 -34.79 1.99 20.02
N ASP A 406 -34.80 1.26 21.14
CA ASP A 406 -35.12 1.83 22.46
C ASP A 406 -34.16 2.98 22.81
N GLY A 407 -34.71 4.18 23.08
CA GLY A 407 -33.89 5.34 23.41
C GLY A 407 -33.09 5.95 22.24
N SER A 408 -33.24 5.41 21.03
CA SER A 408 -32.54 5.90 19.84
C SER A 408 -32.80 7.38 19.55
N PRO A 409 -31.80 8.12 19.04
CA PRO A 409 -32.04 9.45 18.49
C PRO A 409 -32.94 9.37 17.25
N ALA A 410 -33.72 10.41 17.01
CA ALA A 410 -34.55 10.48 15.81
C ALA A 410 -33.70 10.67 14.55
N GLY A 411 -34.12 10.04 13.45
CA GLY A 411 -33.60 10.32 12.11
C GLY A 411 -32.40 9.49 11.65
N LEU A 412 -32.11 8.36 12.30
CA LEU A 412 -31.12 7.40 11.79
C LEU A 412 -31.61 6.81 10.46
N SER A 413 -30.96 7.19 9.37
CA SER A 413 -31.33 6.72 8.03
C SER A 413 -30.12 6.66 7.11
N SER A 414 -30.21 5.80 6.10
CA SER A 414 -29.22 5.67 5.03
C SER A 414 -29.94 5.46 3.70
N MET A 415 -29.45 6.12 2.67
CA MET A 415 -29.95 6.02 1.30
C MET A 415 -28.93 5.28 0.45
N SER A 416 -29.37 4.27 -0.30
CA SER A 416 -28.52 3.62 -1.30
C SER A 416 -28.41 4.48 -2.55
N HIS A 417 -27.39 4.27 -3.38
CA HIS A 417 -27.38 4.73 -4.77
C HIS A 417 -27.90 3.60 -5.67
N GLY A 418 -29.23 3.44 -5.73
CA GLY A 418 -29.88 2.33 -6.44
C GLY A 418 -29.54 2.27 -7.94
N PRO A 419 -29.91 1.19 -8.64
CA PRO A 419 -29.51 1.01 -10.02
C PRO A 419 -30.08 2.08 -10.95
N LYS A 420 -29.27 2.50 -11.92
CA LYS A 420 -29.76 3.27 -13.06
C LYS A 420 -30.57 2.37 -14.00
N VAL A 421 -31.79 2.78 -14.37
CA VAL A 421 -32.53 2.05 -15.42
C VAL A 421 -32.07 2.52 -16.80
N ILE A 422 -31.52 1.62 -17.60
CA ILE A 422 -31.08 1.91 -18.98
C ILE A 422 -32.15 1.54 -20.02
N PRO A 423 -32.18 2.19 -21.20
CA PRO A 423 -33.14 1.87 -22.24
C PRO A 423 -33.02 0.42 -22.76
N PRO A 424 -34.14 -0.25 -23.12
CA PRO A 424 -34.11 -1.64 -23.58
C PRO A 424 -33.45 -1.82 -24.95
N ASN A 425 -33.41 -0.77 -25.78
CA ASN A 425 -32.88 -0.81 -27.14
C ASN A 425 -31.33 -0.82 -27.20
N GLY A 426 -30.67 -0.87 -26.05
CA GLY A 426 -29.20 -0.97 -25.90
C GLY A 426 -28.44 0.31 -26.25
N GLY A 427 -27.10 0.21 -26.20
CA GLY A 427 -26.15 1.30 -26.42
C GLY A 427 -25.60 1.94 -25.14
N TYR A 428 -25.95 1.38 -23.98
CA TYR A 428 -25.57 1.90 -22.65
C TYR A 428 -24.96 0.83 -21.74
N GLU A 429 -24.85 -0.41 -22.22
CA GLU A 429 -24.39 -1.56 -21.42
C GLU A 429 -22.94 -1.42 -20.92
N THR A 430 -22.12 -0.63 -21.60
CA THR A 430 -20.75 -0.31 -21.18
C THR A 430 -20.68 0.82 -20.16
N ALA A 431 -21.77 1.56 -19.92
CA ALA A 431 -21.79 2.59 -18.90
C ALA A 431 -21.74 1.96 -17.51
N ARG A 432 -21.24 2.73 -16.55
CA ARG A 432 -21.08 2.34 -15.14
C ARG A 432 -21.72 3.42 -14.27
N TYR A 433 -22.47 2.98 -13.27
CA TYR A 433 -23.21 3.84 -12.35
C TYR A 433 -23.06 3.35 -10.90
N GLY A 434 -23.54 4.15 -9.96
CA GLY A 434 -23.66 3.80 -8.54
C GLY A 434 -22.34 3.82 -7.79
N ASP A 435 -22.34 3.18 -6.63
CA ASP A 435 -21.17 3.02 -5.77
C ASP A 435 -20.18 2.03 -6.36
N ARG A 436 -18.90 2.42 -6.35
CA ARG A 436 -17.78 1.66 -6.89
C ARG A 436 -16.62 1.63 -5.90
N PRO A 437 -16.66 0.67 -4.95
CA PRO A 437 -15.58 0.49 -4.02
C PRO A 437 -14.35 -0.10 -4.72
N PHE A 438 -13.16 0.32 -4.32
CA PHE A 438 -11.90 -0.32 -4.69
C PHE A 438 -10.85 -0.14 -3.58
N PRO A 439 -9.98 -1.13 -3.33
CA PRO A 439 -8.91 -0.99 -2.37
C PRO A 439 -7.72 -0.22 -2.99
N VAL A 440 -7.10 0.60 -2.17
CA VAL A 440 -5.91 1.39 -2.49
C VAL A 440 -4.82 1.06 -1.47
N VAL A 441 -3.71 0.51 -1.95
CA VAL A 441 -2.61 0.01 -1.13
C VAL A 441 -1.38 0.90 -1.31
N PRO A 442 -1.11 1.86 -0.39
CA PRO A 442 0.09 2.67 -0.42
C PRO A 442 1.30 1.88 0.10
N VAL A 443 2.39 1.88 -0.66
CA VAL A 443 3.59 1.04 -0.40
C VAL A 443 4.89 1.83 -0.38
N ASP A 444 5.66 1.61 0.68
CA ASP A 444 7.07 1.93 0.78
C ASP A 444 7.92 0.75 0.30
N TYR A 445 9.14 1.04 -0.14
CA TYR A 445 10.14 0.01 -0.41
C TYR A 445 11.06 -0.16 0.79
N PHE A 446 11.85 -1.23 0.79
CA PHE A 446 12.80 -1.48 1.86
C PHE A 446 13.79 -0.30 2.05
N ASP A 447 14.26 0.28 0.95
CA ASP A 447 15.28 1.34 0.90
C ASP A 447 14.72 2.77 0.76
N ARG A 448 13.40 2.92 0.54
CA ARG A 448 12.76 4.21 0.23
C ARG A 448 11.43 4.36 0.94
N LYS A 449 11.23 5.51 1.62
CA LYS A 449 10.02 5.86 2.37
C LYS A 449 9.35 7.10 1.79
N HIS A 450 8.02 7.15 1.89
CA HIS A 450 7.16 8.25 1.49
C HIS A 450 7.52 9.56 2.20
N ASP A 451 7.11 10.68 1.60
CA ASP A 451 7.11 11.98 2.24
C ASP A 451 6.18 11.94 3.46
N PRO A 452 6.63 12.33 4.66
CA PRO A 452 5.78 12.34 5.86
C PRO A 452 4.47 13.13 5.73
N ALA A 453 4.38 14.07 4.78
CA ALA A 453 3.13 14.79 4.50
C ALA A 453 2.11 13.97 3.69
N HIS A 454 2.55 12.91 3.00
CA HIS A 454 1.73 12.03 2.18
C HIS A 454 1.19 10.84 2.98
N THR A 455 0.41 11.14 4.02
CA THR A 455 -0.21 10.12 4.87
C THR A 455 -1.27 9.31 4.12
N GLY A 456 -1.57 8.10 4.60
CA GLY A 456 -2.67 7.30 4.06
C GLY A 456 -4.03 8.01 4.13
N GLU A 457 -4.26 8.83 5.17
CA GLU A 457 -5.46 9.68 5.29
C GLU A 457 -5.48 10.77 4.20
N THR A 458 -4.35 11.39 3.91
CA THR A 458 -4.25 12.40 2.84
C THR A 458 -4.59 11.78 1.48
N LEU A 459 -4.10 10.56 1.21
CA LEU A 459 -4.47 9.80 0.02
C LEU A 459 -5.97 9.48 -0.01
N ALA A 460 -6.53 8.94 1.07
CA ALA A 460 -7.96 8.62 1.16
C ALA A 460 -8.84 9.86 0.93
N ASN A 461 -8.49 10.99 1.56
CA ASN A 461 -9.19 12.26 1.39
C ASN A 461 -9.07 12.78 -0.04
N LYS A 462 -7.90 12.66 -0.67
CA LYS A 462 -7.70 13.07 -2.05
C LYS A 462 -8.61 12.32 -3.02
N ILE A 463 -8.95 11.07 -2.71
CA ILE A 463 -9.87 10.26 -3.51
C ILE A 463 -11.32 10.60 -3.17
N ASN A 464 -11.69 10.54 -1.89
CA ASN A 464 -13.10 10.47 -1.48
C ASN A 464 -13.71 11.79 -1.02
N SER A 465 -12.89 12.77 -0.60
CA SER A 465 -13.41 13.94 0.10
C SER A 465 -14.15 14.90 -0.85
N PRO A 466 -15.42 15.25 -0.56
CA PRO A 466 -16.12 16.31 -1.27
C PRO A 466 -15.57 17.71 -0.94
N ASP A 467 -14.87 17.86 0.19
CA ASP A 467 -14.32 19.14 0.65
C ASP A 467 -13.01 19.51 -0.06
N ILE A 468 -12.36 18.55 -0.74
CA ILE A 468 -11.13 18.77 -1.50
C ILE A 468 -11.48 19.08 -2.97
N PRO A 469 -11.23 20.32 -3.44
CA PRO A 469 -11.43 20.64 -4.85
C PRO A 469 -10.56 19.77 -5.76
N GLY A 470 -11.19 19.15 -6.75
CA GLY A 470 -10.49 18.28 -7.69
C GLY A 470 -10.12 16.90 -7.12
N SER A 471 -10.70 16.48 -5.99
CA SER A 471 -10.67 15.07 -5.59
C SER A 471 -11.26 14.17 -6.67
N THR A 472 -10.88 12.89 -6.68
CA THR A 472 -11.44 11.90 -7.62
C THR A 472 -12.97 11.86 -7.52
N PHE A 473 -13.50 11.87 -6.30
CA PHE A 473 -14.93 11.98 -6.04
C PHE A 473 -15.55 13.18 -6.76
N ASN A 474 -15.05 14.40 -6.53
CA ASN A 474 -15.61 15.61 -7.12
C ASN A 474 -15.52 15.62 -8.65
N LEU A 475 -14.42 15.11 -9.22
CA LEU A 475 -14.27 14.98 -10.67
C LEU A 475 -15.34 14.06 -11.26
N PHE A 476 -15.59 12.91 -10.63
CA PHE A 476 -16.61 11.98 -11.11
C PHE A 476 -18.04 12.46 -10.82
N GLN A 477 -18.28 13.22 -9.75
CA GLN A 477 -19.58 13.88 -9.54
C GLN A 477 -19.89 14.86 -10.68
N GLU A 478 -18.89 15.63 -11.13
CA GLU A 478 -19.04 16.55 -12.26
C GLU A 478 -19.25 15.80 -13.59
N ILE A 479 -18.38 14.83 -13.90
CA ILE A 479 -18.39 14.12 -15.18
C ILE A 479 -19.63 13.23 -15.34
N SER A 480 -20.05 12.56 -14.26
CA SER A 480 -21.18 11.61 -14.28
C SER A 480 -22.54 12.26 -14.06
N LEU A 481 -22.59 13.57 -13.79
CA LEU A 481 -23.80 14.25 -13.34
C LEU A 481 -24.41 13.59 -12.10
N THR A 482 -23.56 13.32 -11.11
CA THR A 482 -23.88 12.66 -9.84
C THR A 482 -24.51 11.27 -10.00
N GLN A 483 -23.98 10.45 -10.91
CA GLN A 483 -24.48 9.08 -11.14
C GLN A 483 -23.43 8.00 -10.90
N LEU A 484 -22.18 8.37 -10.64
CA LEU A 484 -21.07 7.46 -10.37
C LEU A 484 -20.32 7.94 -9.13
N TYR A 485 -20.09 7.01 -8.20
CA TYR A 485 -19.51 7.28 -6.89
C TYR A 485 -18.29 6.37 -6.69
N PRO A 486 -17.09 6.78 -7.18
CA PRO A 486 -15.87 6.08 -6.82
C PRO A 486 -15.64 6.18 -5.31
N ASN A 487 -15.27 5.07 -4.69
CA ASN A 487 -14.93 5.01 -3.27
C ASN A 487 -13.64 4.20 -3.10
N GLY A 488 -12.51 4.89 -2.96
CA GLY A 488 -11.21 4.24 -2.77
C GLY A 488 -10.90 4.08 -1.28
N THR A 489 -10.94 2.86 -0.77
CA THR A 489 -10.56 2.59 0.63
C THR A 489 -9.05 2.52 0.75
N VAL A 490 -8.46 3.19 1.74
CA VAL A 490 -7.04 3.04 2.12
C VAL A 490 -6.99 2.34 3.49
N PRO A 491 -6.96 1.01 3.54
CA PRO A 491 -7.16 0.26 4.79
C PRO A 491 -6.10 0.56 5.86
N SER A 492 -4.87 0.84 5.43
CA SER A 492 -3.76 1.18 6.31
C SER A 492 -3.81 2.61 6.87
N ALA A 493 -4.68 3.49 6.37
CA ALA A 493 -4.64 4.93 6.70
C ALA A 493 -4.73 5.24 8.20
N ALA A 494 -5.39 4.38 8.97
CA ALA A 494 -5.57 4.53 10.41
C ALA A 494 -4.59 3.71 11.26
N ILE A 495 -3.57 3.10 10.64
CA ILE A 495 -2.65 2.15 11.28
C ILE A 495 -1.23 2.72 11.26
N ALA A 496 -0.75 3.20 12.41
CA ALA A 496 0.60 3.71 12.55
C ALA A 496 1.67 2.62 12.49
N SER A 497 1.36 1.43 13.02
CA SER A 497 2.26 0.30 13.03
C SER A 497 1.46 -1.00 13.05
N ALA A 498 1.94 -2.02 12.33
CA ALA A 498 1.46 -3.39 12.44
C ALA A 498 2.60 -4.39 12.23
N GLY A 499 2.59 -5.44 13.05
CA GLY A 499 3.49 -6.58 12.97
C GLY A 499 3.01 -7.64 11.98
N TRP A 500 3.62 -8.81 12.06
CA TRP A 500 3.49 -9.88 11.06
C TRP A 500 2.51 -10.99 11.45
N GLU A 501 1.71 -10.78 12.50
CA GLU A 501 0.74 -11.75 12.99
C GLU A 501 -0.41 -11.92 12.00
N TYR A 502 -0.29 -12.92 11.13
CA TYR A 502 -1.32 -13.31 10.20
C TYR A 502 -1.20 -14.80 9.90
N ALA A 503 -2.32 -15.52 10.00
CA ALA A 503 -2.45 -16.87 9.45
C ALA A 503 -3.25 -16.74 8.15
N PRO A 504 -2.76 -17.29 7.03
CA PRO A 504 -1.74 -18.33 6.86
C PRO A 504 -0.28 -17.84 6.79
N GLY A 505 -0.03 -16.54 6.78
CA GLY A 505 1.29 -15.94 6.63
C GLY A 505 1.41 -15.19 5.30
N PHE A 506 2.63 -14.79 4.92
CA PHE A 506 2.86 -13.96 3.73
C PHE A 506 3.70 -14.70 2.71
N GLN A 507 3.20 -14.78 1.47
CA GLN A 507 3.92 -15.38 0.35
C GLN A 507 4.29 -14.30 -0.66
N PHE A 508 5.48 -13.72 -0.49
CA PHE A 508 5.98 -12.71 -1.42
C PHE A 508 6.55 -13.32 -2.71
N SER A 509 6.55 -12.51 -3.77
CA SER A 509 7.17 -12.80 -5.04
C SER A 509 8.66 -13.11 -4.89
N ALA A 510 9.14 -14.05 -5.70
CA ALA A 510 10.53 -14.49 -5.67
C ALA A 510 11.40 -13.74 -6.68
N LEU A 511 12.62 -13.41 -6.27
CA LEU A 511 13.63 -12.81 -7.12
C LEU A 511 13.94 -13.71 -8.33
N SER A 512 13.75 -13.17 -9.53
CA SER A 512 14.06 -13.84 -10.80
C SER A 512 14.90 -12.89 -11.68
N PRO A 513 16.23 -12.82 -11.45
CA PRO A 513 17.09 -11.84 -12.11
C PRO A 513 17.22 -12.10 -13.61
N GLN A 514 17.10 -11.02 -14.39
CA GLN A 514 17.22 -10.95 -15.83
C GLN A 514 17.89 -9.63 -16.21
N GLY A 515 18.77 -9.67 -17.21
CA GLY A 515 19.38 -8.45 -17.74
C GLY A 515 20.07 -7.62 -16.65
N THR A 516 19.66 -6.37 -16.49
CA THR A 516 20.23 -5.39 -15.55
C THR A 516 19.56 -5.37 -14.16
N CYS A 517 19.07 -6.52 -13.66
CA CYS A 517 18.51 -6.57 -12.30
C CYS A 517 19.55 -6.16 -11.25
N THR A 518 19.28 -5.09 -10.50
CA THR A 518 20.13 -4.60 -9.41
C THR A 518 19.48 -4.72 -8.03
N GLY A 519 18.24 -5.19 -7.97
CA GLY A 519 17.43 -5.17 -6.75
C GLY A 519 17.53 -6.41 -5.87
N LEU A 520 17.24 -6.21 -4.59
CA LEU A 520 17.19 -7.23 -3.55
C LEU A 520 15.80 -7.29 -2.90
N THR A 521 15.47 -8.45 -2.34
CA THR A 521 14.27 -8.65 -1.52
C THR A 521 14.66 -9.25 -0.17
N TYR A 522 14.00 -8.76 0.88
CA TYR A 522 14.27 -9.08 2.28
C TYR A 522 13.08 -9.81 2.92
N SER A 523 12.24 -10.48 2.13
CA SER A 523 11.06 -11.21 2.63
C SER A 523 11.40 -12.23 3.72
N ALA A 524 12.57 -12.89 3.63
CA ALA A 524 13.04 -13.82 4.65
C ALA A 524 13.47 -13.15 5.98
N ALA A 525 13.59 -11.82 6.01
CA ALA A 525 13.89 -11.03 7.20
C ALA A 525 12.61 -10.52 7.89
N GLN A 526 11.42 -10.87 7.41
CA GLN A 526 10.16 -10.63 8.08
C GLN A 526 10.24 -11.03 9.56
N ASP A 527 9.64 -10.21 10.43
CA ASP A 527 9.59 -10.43 11.88
C ASP A 527 10.97 -10.51 12.54
N THR A 528 11.97 -9.87 11.91
CA THR A 528 13.29 -9.63 12.50
C THR A 528 13.48 -8.14 12.73
N ALA A 529 14.45 -7.75 13.53
CA ALA A 529 14.76 -6.34 13.73
C ALA A 529 15.16 -5.57 12.46
N VAL A 530 15.53 -6.26 11.38
CA VAL A 530 15.80 -5.63 10.06
C VAL A 530 14.50 -5.20 9.38
N TYR A 531 13.42 -5.94 9.62
CA TYR A 531 12.13 -5.76 8.97
C TYR A 531 10.99 -6.08 9.95
N PRO A 532 10.87 -5.27 11.02
CA PRO A 532 10.05 -5.63 12.18
C PRO A 532 8.56 -5.40 11.95
N GLU A 533 8.21 -4.47 11.05
CA GLU A 533 6.84 -4.00 10.86
C GLU A 533 6.48 -4.06 9.38
N ARG A 534 5.25 -4.47 9.09
CA ARG A 534 4.69 -4.48 7.73
C ARG A 534 3.91 -3.23 7.40
N ILE A 535 3.46 -2.47 8.40
CA ILE A 535 2.86 -1.13 8.22
C ILE A 535 3.64 -0.16 9.08
N VAL A 536 3.99 1.00 8.53
CA VAL A 536 4.58 2.13 9.25
C VAL A 536 3.92 3.41 8.74
N ASN A 537 3.39 4.24 9.65
CA ASN A 537 2.71 5.51 9.35
C ASN A 537 1.62 5.39 8.26
N GLY A 538 0.86 4.30 8.28
CA GLY A 538 -0.20 4.02 7.32
C GLY A 538 0.27 3.60 5.93
N TRP A 539 1.55 3.29 5.75
CA TRP A 539 2.10 2.74 4.51
C TRP A 539 2.61 1.32 4.71
N TYR A 540 2.28 0.43 3.77
CA TYR A 540 2.77 -0.94 3.76
C TYR A 540 4.25 -0.96 3.38
N GLN A 541 5.05 -1.66 4.16
CA GLN A 541 6.49 -1.77 3.96
C GLN A 541 6.75 -3.00 3.10
N LEU A 542 6.99 -2.85 1.79
CA LEU A 542 7.28 -4.01 0.94
C LEU A 542 8.69 -4.56 1.16
N PRO A 543 8.91 -5.88 0.96
CA PRO A 543 10.20 -6.51 1.26
C PRO A 543 11.30 -6.20 0.25
N GLY A 544 10.94 -5.82 -0.98
CA GLY A 544 11.89 -5.44 -2.02
C GLY A 544 12.37 -4.00 -1.91
N ASP A 545 13.59 -3.76 -2.39
CA ASP A 545 14.09 -2.40 -2.60
C ASP A 545 13.55 -1.77 -3.90
N THR A 546 13.86 -0.50 -4.11
CA THR A 546 13.47 0.26 -5.31
C THR A 546 13.92 -0.46 -6.59
N GLY A 547 15.14 -1.01 -6.60
CA GLY A 547 15.69 -1.73 -7.74
C GLY A 547 14.95 -3.04 -8.01
N TYR A 548 14.47 -3.73 -6.99
CA TYR A 548 13.75 -4.98 -7.12
C TYR A 548 12.48 -4.75 -7.89
N TYR A 549 11.71 -3.73 -7.51
CA TYR A 549 10.44 -3.45 -8.13
C TYR A 549 10.56 -2.70 -9.46
N GLY A 550 11.46 -1.73 -9.59
CA GLY A 550 11.51 -0.80 -10.72
C GLY A 550 12.63 -0.99 -11.73
N SER A 551 13.55 -1.96 -11.58
CA SER A 551 14.63 -2.14 -12.57
C SER A 551 14.10 -2.62 -13.92
N ASP A 552 14.48 -1.91 -14.98
CA ASP A 552 14.27 -2.31 -16.37
C ASP A 552 15.26 -3.39 -16.81
N ARG A 553 14.83 -4.36 -17.64
CA ARG A 553 15.70 -5.48 -18.06
C ARG A 553 16.91 -5.03 -18.91
N PHE A 554 16.74 -3.99 -19.72
CA PHE A 554 17.75 -3.51 -20.67
C PHE A 554 18.37 -2.17 -20.25
N GLY A 555 18.28 -1.84 -18.96
CA GLY A 555 18.65 -0.55 -18.39
C GLY A 555 17.54 0.50 -18.55
N SER A 556 17.65 1.58 -17.76
CA SER A 556 16.64 2.64 -17.67
C SER A 556 16.08 3.05 -19.03
N ALA A 557 14.77 2.92 -19.17
CA ALA A 557 14.05 3.08 -20.43
C ALA A 557 14.24 4.46 -21.08
N VAL A 558 14.28 5.56 -20.31
CA VAL A 558 14.51 6.91 -20.88
C VAL A 558 15.97 7.09 -21.31
N VAL A 559 16.93 6.56 -20.55
CA VAL A 559 18.35 6.61 -20.92
C VAL A 559 18.59 5.78 -22.19
N GLY A 560 18.01 4.58 -22.28
CA GLY A 560 18.05 3.72 -23.47
C GLY A 560 17.39 4.36 -24.70
N ALA A 561 16.23 5.01 -24.52
CA ALA A 561 15.53 5.73 -25.58
C ALA A 561 16.34 6.92 -26.10
N LEU A 562 17.00 7.68 -25.23
CA LEU A 562 17.89 8.79 -25.62
C LEU A 562 19.16 8.31 -26.31
N ALA A 563 19.66 7.12 -25.98
CA ALA A 563 20.83 6.49 -26.60
C ALA A 563 20.54 5.79 -27.95
N GLY A 564 19.29 5.78 -28.41
CA GLY A 564 18.90 5.18 -29.70
C GLY A 564 18.86 3.65 -29.68
N VAL A 565 18.88 3.02 -28.50
CA VAL A 565 18.68 1.59 -28.30
C VAL A 565 17.18 1.38 -28.03
N GLY A 566 16.36 1.34 -29.07
CA GLY A 566 14.91 1.13 -28.90
C GLY A 566 14.59 -0.30 -28.42
N PRO A 567 13.38 -0.59 -27.89
CA PRO A 567 12.24 0.26 -27.50
C PRO A 567 11.93 0.17 -25.99
N LEU A 568 10.87 0.85 -25.54
CA LEU A 568 10.11 0.61 -24.30
C LEU A 568 9.64 -0.85 -24.20
N LEU A 569 10.55 -1.79 -23.92
CA LEU A 569 10.28 -3.22 -23.78
C LEU A 569 10.92 -3.71 -22.48
N ASP A 570 10.26 -4.66 -21.82
CA ASP A 570 10.74 -5.31 -20.59
C ASP A 570 10.97 -4.30 -19.43
N ILE A 571 10.03 -3.35 -19.30
CA ILE A 571 9.97 -2.35 -18.22
C ILE A 571 9.59 -3.01 -16.89
N ASP A 572 10.27 -2.60 -15.81
CA ASP A 572 10.12 -3.13 -14.46
C ASP A 572 10.34 -4.66 -14.34
N SER A 573 10.90 -5.29 -15.39
CA SER A 573 10.93 -6.75 -15.50
C SER A 573 12.30 -7.36 -15.27
N ALA A 574 13.29 -6.58 -14.82
CA ALA A 574 14.65 -7.09 -14.64
C ALA A 574 14.69 -8.12 -13.51
N CYS A 575 14.02 -7.88 -12.39
CA CYS A 575 14.11 -8.74 -11.22
C CYS A 575 12.94 -9.72 -11.06
N GLY A 576 12.06 -9.82 -12.07
CA GLY A 576 10.89 -10.69 -12.07
C GLY A 576 9.80 -10.18 -13.00
N PRO A 577 8.57 -10.72 -12.92
CA PRO A 577 7.45 -10.21 -13.68
C PRO A 577 7.11 -8.76 -13.33
N THR A 578 6.62 -7.97 -14.30
CA THR A 578 6.24 -6.56 -14.11
C THR A 578 5.24 -6.39 -12.95
N GLY A 579 4.27 -7.30 -12.80
CA GLY A 579 3.23 -7.22 -11.74
C GLY A 579 3.69 -7.61 -10.32
N LYS A 580 4.97 -7.91 -10.08
CA LYS A 580 5.45 -8.43 -8.78
C LYS A 580 5.21 -7.49 -7.59
N ALA A 581 5.35 -6.17 -7.78
CA ALA A 581 5.08 -5.19 -6.73
C ALA A 581 3.60 -5.22 -6.28
N VAL A 582 2.69 -5.39 -7.25
CA VAL A 582 1.25 -5.46 -6.98
C VAL A 582 0.86 -6.77 -6.32
N PHE A 583 1.49 -7.88 -6.72
CA PHE A 583 1.33 -9.16 -6.04
C PHE A 583 1.74 -9.05 -4.56
N ASP A 584 2.90 -8.45 -4.30
CA ASP A 584 3.40 -8.26 -2.92
C ASP A 584 2.54 -7.27 -2.13
N ALA A 585 2.01 -6.23 -2.78
CA ALA A 585 1.08 -5.27 -2.20
C ALA A 585 -0.28 -5.92 -1.85
N ALA A 586 -0.81 -6.78 -2.71
CA ALA A 586 -2.04 -7.50 -2.43
C ALA A 586 -1.86 -8.47 -1.24
N GLN A 587 -0.73 -9.18 -1.20
CA GLN A 587 -0.40 -10.13 -0.14
C GLN A 587 -0.17 -9.47 1.23
N ILE A 588 0.52 -8.32 1.28
CA ILE A 588 0.84 -7.65 2.55
C ILE A 588 -0.38 -6.96 3.17
N ALA A 589 -1.36 -6.58 2.34
CA ALA A 589 -2.57 -5.87 2.74
C ALA A 589 -3.78 -6.78 3.01
N ASP A 590 -3.69 -8.07 2.66
CA ASP A 590 -4.75 -9.07 2.91
C ASP A 590 -5.28 -9.07 4.36
N PRO A 591 -4.44 -8.90 5.41
CA PRO A 591 -4.95 -8.84 6.78
C PRO A 591 -5.93 -7.68 7.06
N GLU A 592 -5.92 -6.61 6.27
CA GLU A 592 -6.80 -5.44 6.42
C GLU A 592 -7.90 -5.35 5.35
N ILE A 593 -7.89 -6.20 4.33
CA ILE A 593 -8.78 -6.11 3.18
C ILE A 593 -9.62 -7.39 3.09
N ASP A 594 -10.95 -7.28 3.26
CA ASP A 594 -11.86 -8.32 2.75
C ASP A 594 -12.05 -8.09 1.24
N TYR A 595 -11.27 -8.80 0.42
CA TYR A 595 -11.30 -8.65 -1.04
C TYR A 595 -12.68 -8.98 -1.65
N ASN A 596 -13.51 -9.78 -0.97
CA ASN A 596 -14.88 -10.03 -1.40
C ASN A 596 -15.75 -8.76 -1.36
N GLU A 597 -15.42 -7.74 -0.60
CA GLU A 597 -16.14 -6.46 -0.65
C GLU A 597 -15.93 -5.69 -1.97
N TYR A 598 -14.85 -6.00 -2.70
CA TYR A 598 -14.42 -5.31 -3.91
C TYR A 598 -14.60 -6.13 -5.20
N ASP A 599 -15.08 -7.37 -5.07
CA ASP A 599 -15.67 -8.15 -6.17
C ASP A 599 -17.19 -7.90 -6.15
N THR A 600 -17.67 -6.98 -6.98
CA THR A 600 -19.05 -6.50 -6.92
C THR A 600 -20.03 -7.27 -7.81
N ASP A 601 -19.57 -8.03 -8.81
CA ASP A 601 -20.41 -9.00 -9.54
C ASP A 601 -20.26 -10.44 -9.08
N LYS A 602 -19.40 -10.71 -8.11
CA LYS A 602 -19.21 -12.02 -7.51
C LYS A 602 -18.67 -13.02 -8.52
N ASP A 603 -17.78 -12.58 -9.40
CA ASP A 603 -17.09 -13.43 -10.38
C ASP A 603 -15.81 -14.10 -9.82
N GLY A 604 -15.47 -13.79 -8.56
CA GLY A 604 -14.29 -14.26 -7.86
C GLY A 604 -13.04 -13.40 -8.11
N VAL A 605 -13.18 -12.23 -8.73
CA VAL A 605 -12.08 -11.29 -9.01
C VAL A 605 -12.45 -9.88 -8.54
N VAL A 606 -11.50 -9.23 -7.88
CA VAL A 606 -11.63 -7.81 -7.51
C VAL A 606 -11.80 -6.97 -8.77
N ASP A 607 -12.84 -6.12 -8.80
CA ASP A 607 -13.17 -5.29 -9.97
C ASP A 607 -12.01 -4.36 -10.36
N PHE A 608 -11.37 -3.78 -9.35
CA PHE A 608 -10.29 -2.82 -9.52
C PHE A 608 -9.40 -2.78 -8.29
N PHE A 609 -8.09 -2.98 -8.46
CA PHE A 609 -7.10 -2.84 -7.39
C PHE A 609 -6.12 -1.71 -7.71
N MET A 610 -5.78 -0.87 -6.74
CA MET A 610 -4.80 0.21 -6.91
C MET A 610 -3.64 0.08 -5.93
N MET A 611 -2.41 0.14 -6.45
CA MET A 611 -1.21 0.35 -5.65
C MET A 611 -0.71 1.78 -5.84
N VAL A 612 -0.32 2.44 -4.75
CA VAL A 612 0.38 3.73 -4.79
C VAL A 612 1.79 3.51 -4.23
N PHE A 613 2.83 3.68 -5.03
CA PHE A 613 4.21 3.42 -4.61
C PHE A 613 4.97 4.69 -4.30
N VAL A 614 5.91 4.59 -3.35
CA VAL A 614 6.76 5.69 -2.91
C VAL A 614 7.58 6.35 -4.04
N GLY A 615 7.70 7.67 -3.96
CA GLY A 615 8.52 8.49 -4.84
C GLY A 615 7.89 8.81 -6.20
N ASP A 616 8.75 9.16 -7.15
CA ASP A 616 8.37 9.56 -8.50
C ASP A 616 8.29 8.36 -9.44
N GLY A 617 7.45 8.47 -10.47
CA GLY A 617 7.28 7.42 -11.48
C GLY A 617 8.49 7.28 -12.42
N GLY A 618 8.77 6.03 -12.81
CA GLY A 618 9.78 5.62 -13.80
C GLY A 618 9.55 6.13 -15.22
N ASN A 619 8.40 6.76 -15.49
CA ASN A 619 8.05 7.40 -16.77
C ASN A 619 8.84 8.70 -17.06
N GLY A 620 10.01 8.86 -16.43
CA GLY A 620 10.94 9.96 -16.60
C GLY A 620 11.05 10.90 -15.39
N ALA A 621 10.10 10.89 -14.44
CA ALA A 621 10.17 11.78 -13.29
C ALA A 621 11.30 11.38 -12.33
N SER A 622 11.36 10.12 -11.91
CA SER A 622 12.44 9.60 -11.05
C SER A 622 13.82 9.66 -11.74
N GLN A 623 13.85 9.39 -13.04
CA GLN A 623 15.08 9.35 -13.83
C GLN A 623 15.66 10.76 -14.13
N LEU A 624 14.87 11.82 -13.94
CA LEU A 624 15.30 13.21 -14.03
C LEU A 624 15.50 13.88 -12.66
N SER A 625 15.23 13.16 -11.56
CA SER A 625 15.45 13.66 -10.20
C SER A 625 16.94 13.76 -9.86
N VAL A 626 17.27 14.36 -8.70
CA VAL A 626 18.66 14.54 -8.26
C VAL A 626 18.81 13.99 -6.83
N PRO A 627 19.52 12.86 -6.63
CA PRO A 627 20.10 11.99 -7.66
C PRO A 627 19.03 11.20 -8.44
N PRO A 628 19.26 10.88 -9.73
CA PRO A 628 18.31 10.10 -10.52
C PRO A 628 18.27 8.64 -10.03
N TYR A 629 17.12 8.00 -10.16
CA TYR A 629 16.94 6.59 -9.83
C TYR A 629 15.91 5.94 -10.75
N ASP A 630 15.99 4.62 -10.89
CA ASP A 630 14.97 3.83 -11.60
C ASP A 630 13.86 3.46 -10.61
N ASN A 631 12.60 3.56 -11.04
CA ASN A 631 11.43 3.22 -10.22
C ASN A 631 10.34 2.68 -11.13
N ILE A 632 9.29 2.09 -10.55
CA ILE A 632 8.16 1.53 -11.29
C ILE A 632 7.62 2.57 -12.30
N TRP A 633 7.41 2.15 -13.54
CA TRP A 633 6.70 2.96 -14.53
C TRP A 633 5.19 2.88 -14.24
N PRO A 634 4.47 3.99 -13.97
CA PRO A 634 3.03 3.96 -13.72
C PRO A 634 2.23 3.34 -14.88
N HIS A 635 1.38 2.34 -14.61
CA HIS A 635 0.65 1.60 -15.65
C HIS A 635 -0.60 0.86 -15.13
N SER A 636 -1.46 0.43 -16.07
CA SER A 636 -2.55 -0.53 -15.88
C SER A 636 -2.19 -1.90 -16.47
N SER A 637 -2.53 -3.00 -15.79
CA SER A 637 -2.30 -4.38 -16.28
C SER A 637 -3.15 -5.39 -15.49
N SER A 638 -2.86 -6.71 -15.59
CA SER A 638 -3.47 -7.75 -14.77
C SER A 638 -2.42 -8.74 -14.24
N LEU A 639 -2.54 -9.12 -12.97
CA LEU A 639 -1.75 -10.18 -12.35
C LEU A 639 -1.99 -11.54 -13.00
N GLU A 640 -3.13 -11.72 -13.69
CA GLU A 640 -3.48 -12.96 -14.37
C GLU A 640 -2.57 -13.30 -15.56
N PHE A 641 -1.76 -12.34 -16.02
CA PHE A 641 -0.74 -12.56 -17.04
C PHE A 641 0.55 -13.17 -16.48
N TYR A 642 0.79 -13.01 -15.18
CA TYR A 642 2.10 -13.27 -14.57
C TYR A 642 2.07 -14.39 -13.53
N PHE A 643 0.97 -14.53 -12.80
CA PHE A 643 0.84 -15.44 -11.67
C PHE A 643 -0.27 -16.44 -11.89
N SER A 644 -0.02 -17.69 -11.50
CA SER A 644 -1.00 -18.76 -11.48
C SER A 644 -0.72 -19.65 -10.29
N ASP A 645 -1.76 -20.00 -9.56
CA ASP A 645 -1.66 -20.96 -8.48
C ASP A 645 -1.39 -22.37 -9.04
N GLU A 646 -0.38 -23.04 -8.50
CA GLU A 646 0.07 -24.34 -9.02
C GLU A 646 -0.96 -25.45 -8.74
N ALA A 647 -1.70 -25.35 -7.63
CA ALA A 647 -2.64 -26.38 -7.21
C ALA A 647 -3.94 -26.36 -8.02
N THR A 648 -4.46 -25.16 -8.30
CA THR A 648 -5.78 -24.94 -8.92
C THR A 648 -5.68 -24.49 -10.37
N GLY A 649 -4.55 -23.91 -10.79
CA GLY A 649 -4.38 -23.28 -12.11
C GLY A 649 -5.10 -21.93 -12.26
N LEU A 650 -5.71 -21.41 -11.19
CA LEU A 650 -6.34 -20.10 -11.18
C LEU A 650 -5.27 -19.00 -11.32
N LYS A 651 -5.64 -17.91 -11.98
CA LYS A 651 -4.70 -16.83 -12.34
C LYS A 651 -4.81 -15.64 -11.40
N GLY A 652 -3.71 -14.90 -11.24
CA GLY A 652 -3.64 -13.74 -10.33
C GLY A 652 -3.21 -14.10 -8.91
N TYR A 653 -3.32 -13.15 -8.00
CA TYR A 653 -3.16 -13.36 -6.56
C TYR A 653 -4.44 -13.97 -5.99
N ILE A 654 -4.35 -14.99 -5.14
CA ILE A 654 -5.49 -15.60 -4.43
C ILE A 654 -5.42 -15.09 -2.99
N SER A 655 -6.47 -14.40 -2.52
CA SER A 655 -6.55 -13.95 -1.13
C SER A 655 -7.02 -15.05 -0.19
N ASP A 656 -7.09 -14.74 1.10
CA ASP A 656 -7.67 -15.63 2.10
C ASP A 656 -9.19 -15.38 2.33
N ASP A 657 -9.80 -14.50 1.53
CA ASP A 657 -11.22 -14.14 1.66
C ASP A 657 -12.14 -15.02 0.83
N GLN A 658 -13.01 -15.76 1.52
CA GLN A 658 -13.98 -16.59 0.83
C GLN A 658 -15.03 -15.72 0.11
N LEU A 659 -15.20 -15.97 -1.19
CA LEU A 659 -16.23 -15.37 -2.01
C LEU A 659 -17.62 -15.67 -1.42
N LYS A 660 -18.47 -14.65 -1.38
CA LYS A 660 -19.88 -14.75 -1.00
C LYS A 660 -20.74 -14.27 -2.17
N SER A 661 -21.90 -14.89 -2.38
CA SER A 661 -22.87 -14.41 -3.37
C SER A 661 -23.43 -13.04 -2.98
N LEU A 662 -24.23 -12.44 -3.87
CA LEU A 662 -24.96 -11.20 -3.58
C LEU A 662 -25.96 -11.33 -2.40
N THR A 663 -26.28 -12.56 -1.98
CA THR A 663 -27.10 -12.87 -0.81
C THR A 663 -26.27 -13.27 0.41
N GLU A 664 -24.96 -13.03 0.39
CA GLU A 664 -23.97 -13.34 1.43
C GLU A 664 -23.82 -14.84 1.75
N VAL A 665 -24.17 -15.70 0.80
CA VAL A 665 -23.95 -17.15 0.95
C VAL A 665 -22.52 -17.49 0.51
N PRO A 666 -21.71 -18.16 1.34
CA PRO A 666 -20.37 -18.59 0.95
C PRO A 666 -20.39 -19.48 -0.31
N GLN A 667 -19.44 -19.22 -1.22
CA GLN A 667 -19.28 -19.94 -2.48
C GLN A 667 -18.21 -21.02 -2.38
N CYS A 668 -18.46 -22.15 -3.05
CA CYS A 668 -17.58 -23.31 -3.11
C CYS A 668 -17.50 -23.86 -4.53
N TRP A 669 -16.33 -24.36 -4.92
CA TRP A 669 -16.15 -25.03 -6.20
C TRP A 669 -17.01 -26.29 -6.27
N THR A 670 -17.67 -26.54 -7.41
CA THR A 670 -18.49 -27.74 -7.59
C THR A 670 -17.67 -28.98 -7.90
N SER A 671 -16.38 -28.82 -8.20
CA SER A 671 -15.48 -29.88 -8.67
C SER A 671 -14.01 -29.47 -8.52
N THR A 672 -13.09 -30.43 -8.60
CA THR A 672 -11.63 -30.21 -8.53
C THR A 672 -11.01 -29.72 -9.85
N ASP A 673 -11.84 -29.35 -10.84
CA ASP A 673 -11.39 -28.67 -12.06
C ASP A 673 -11.38 -27.14 -11.94
N TYR A 674 -11.92 -26.61 -10.83
CA TYR A 674 -11.97 -25.19 -10.52
C TYR A 674 -12.57 -24.33 -11.66
N ALA A 675 -13.54 -24.88 -12.39
CA ALA A 675 -14.17 -24.22 -13.54
C ALA A 675 -15.49 -23.54 -13.19
N THR A 676 -16.24 -24.09 -12.23
CA THR A 676 -17.55 -23.60 -11.80
C THR A 676 -17.69 -23.67 -10.28
N TYR A 677 -18.29 -22.64 -9.71
CA TYR A 677 -18.66 -22.60 -8.30
C TYR A 677 -20.14 -22.25 -8.13
N ASP A 678 -20.65 -22.52 -6.94
CA ASP A 678 -22.03 -22.26 -6.52
C ASP A 678 -22.06 -22.17 -4.98
N ASP A 679 -23.24 -21.98 -4.40
CA ASP A 679 -23.45 -22.01 -2.96
C ASP A 679 -22.86 -23.30 -2.35
N CYS A 680 -22.13 -23.17 -1.25
CA CYS A 680 -21.57 -24.32 -0.53
C CYS A 680 -22.67 -25.30 -0.06
N ALA A 681 -22.36 -26.60 -0.02
CA ALA A 681 -23.28 -27.65 0.38
C ALA A 681 -23.84 -27.48 1.80
N ALA A 682 -23.06 -26.90 2.73
CA ALA A 682 -23.53 -26.53 4.06
C ALA A 682 -24.72 -25.55 4.04
N ASN A 683 -24.87 -24.79 2.96
CA ASN A 683 -25.95 -23.84 2.72
C ASN A 683 -27.01 -24.37 1.73
N GLY A 684 -26.96 -25.66 1.37
CA GLY A 684 -27.94 -26.31 0.51
C GLY A 684 -27.64 -26.23 -0.99
N GLY A 685 -26.49 -25.67 -1.38
CA GLY A 685 -26.04 -25.63 -2.77
C GLY A 685 -25.26 -26.87 -3.22
N PRO A 686 -24.81 -26.94 -4.49
CA PRO A 686 -24.04 -28.05 -5.04
C PRO A 686 -22.53 -27.92 -4.84
N GLY A 687 -22.02 -26.80 -4.31
CA GLY A 687 -20.60 -26.56 -4.07
C GLY A 687 -20.01 -27.46 -2.98
N LEU A 688 -18.74 -27.83 -3.11
CA LEU A 688 -18.06 -28.74 -2.18
C LEU A 688 -17.45 -27.94 -1.01
N ASP A 689 -17.96 -28.13 0.22
CA ASP A 689 -17.54 -27.36 1.42
C ASP A 689 -16.02 -27.39 1.70
N ASN A 690 -15.33 -28.43 1.23
CA ASN A 690 -13.89 -28.57 1.38
C ASN A 690 -13.07 -27.89 0.26
N LEU A 691 -13.73 -27.19 -0.66
CA LEU A 691 -13.15 -26.42 -1.76
C LEU A 691 -13.78 -25.01 -1.78
N PRO A 692 -13.52 -24.17 -0.77
CA PRO A 692 -13.98 -22.78 -0.79
C PRO A 692 -13.42 -22.03 -2.01
N VAL A 693 -14.21 -21.09 -2.54
CA VAL A 693 -13.74 -20.13 -3.54
C VAL A 693 -13.17 -18.93 -2.80
N PHE A 694 -11.90 -18.63 -3.04
CA PHE A 694 -11.28 -17.41 -2.55
C PHE A 694 -11.23 -16.34 -3.63
N VAL A 695 -11.37 -15.08 -3.23
CA VAL A 695 -11.34 -13.95 -4.16
C VAL A 695 -9.92 -13.73 -4.66
N ARG A 696 -9.81 -13.24 -5.90
CA ARG A 696 -8.53 -13.03 -6.57
C ARG A 696 -8.32 -11.57 -6.90
N VAL A 697 -7.07 -11.12 -6.82
CA VAL A 697 -6.65 -9.85 -7.43
C VAL A 697 -6.09 -10.14 -8.82
N GLY A 698 -6.76 -9.60 -9.84
CA GLY A 698 -6.36 -9.70 -11.24
C GLY A 698 -6.02 -8.33 -11.81
N PRO A 699 -7.01 -7.58 -12.35
CA PRO A 699 -6.81 -6.23 -12.86
C PRO A 699 -6.25 -5.27 -11.81
N TYR A 700 -5.27 -4.45 -12.19
CA TYR A 700 -4.67 -3.46 -11.29
C TYR A 700 -4.18 -2.21 -12.02
N ASN A 701 -4.03 -1.12 -11.25
CA ASN A 701 -3.26 0.07 -11.63
C ASN A 701 -2.19 0.40 -10.58
N VAL A 702 -1.05 0.93 -11.03
CA VAL A 702 0.03 1.40 -10.17
C VAL A 702 0.31 2.89 -10.41
N ASN A 703 0.35 3.67 -9.33
CA ASN A 703 0.53 5.12 -9.36
C ASN A 703 1.69 5.53 -8.46
N PRO A 704 2.46 6.57 -8.81
CA PRO A 704 3.50 7.09 -7.94
C PRO A 704 2.88 7.92 -6.81
N GLU A 705 3.63 8.12 -5.73
CA GLU A 705 3.25 8.91 -4.56
C GLU A 705 2.79 10.34 -4.94
N SER A 706 3.42 10.94 -5.95
CA SER A 706 3.04 12.26 -6.48
C SER A 706 1.61 12.35 -7.06
N ALA A 707 0.91 11.21 -7.20
CA ALA A 707 -0.51 11.18 -7.51
C ALA A 707 -1.39 11.73 -6.35
N ILE A 708 -0.87 11.76 -5.12
CA ILE A 708 -1.54 12.37 -3.95
C ILE A 708 -1.70 13.88 -4.14
N ASP A 709 -0.72 14.53 -4.77
CA ASP A 709 -0.82 15.94 -5.15
C ASP A 709 -1.81 16.15 -6.32
N ASN A 710 -1.93 15.16 -7.21
CA ASN A 710 -2.63 15.26 -8.48
C ASN A 710 -3.65 14.13 -8.67
N ALA A 711 -4.83 14.26 -8.06
CA ALA A 711 -5.94 13.30 -8.18
C ALA A 711 -6.36 13.00 -9.63
N SER A 712 -6.01 13.86 -10.59
CA SER A 712 -6.25 13.62 -12.01
C SER A 712 -5.59 12.34 -12.52
N VAL A 713 -4.43 11.95 -11.97
CA VAL A 713 -3.73 10.71 -12.35
C VAL A 713 -4.55 9.50 -11.89
N ILE A 714 -4.92 9.46 -10.61
CA ILE A 714 -5.82 8.45 -10.03
C ILE A 714 -7.14 8.38 -10.81
N SER A 715 -7.71 9.53 -11.17
CA SER A 715 -8.98 9.62 -11.90
C SER A 715 -8.87 9.11 -13.34
N HIS A 716 -7.74 9.36 -14.01
CA HIS A 716 -7.47 8.86 -15.35
C HIS A 716 -7.36 7.33 -15.36
N GLU A 717 -6.55 6.80 -14.44
CA GLU A 717 -6.35 5.36 -14.24
C GLU A 717 -7.66 4.65 -13.89
N TYR A 718 -8.45 5.21 -12.96
CA TYR A 718 -9.78 4.72 -12.66
C TYR A 718 -10.73 4.80 -13.89
N GLY A 719 -10.53 5.75 -14.81
CA GLY A 719 -11.24 5.78 -16.08
C GLY A 719 -11.02 4.53 -16.93
N HIS A 720 -9.82 3.93 -16.90
CA HIS A 720 -9.53 2.69 -17.61
C HIS A 720 -10.25 1.48 -16.99
N SER A 721 -10.40 1.43 -15.66
CA SER A 721 -11.18 0.36 -15.02
C SER A 721 -12.66 0.41 -15.39
N LEU A 722 -13.16 1.58 -15.78
CA LEU A 722 -14.50 1.76 -16.35
C LEU A 722 -14.59 1.42 -17.86
N GLY A 723 -13.47 1.02 -18.48
CA GLY A 723 -13.39 0.61 -19.88
C GLY A 723 -13.14 1.75 -20.88
N LEU A 724 -12.66 2.91 -20.43
CA LEU A 724 -12.29 4.01 -21.33
C LEU A 724 -10.88 3.81 -21.90
N PRO A 725 -10.63 4.10 -23.19
CA PRO A 725 -9.30 4.03 -23.78
C PRO A 725 -8.51 5.33 -23.59
N ASP A 726 -7.20 5.26 -23.79
CA ASP A 726 -6.38 6.45 -24.03
C ASP A 726 -6.72 7.11 -25.37
N PHE A 727 -6.81 8.44 -25.37
CA PHE A 727 -7.07 9.24 -26.56
C PHE A 727 -5.83 9.99 -27.08
N TYR A 728 -4.71 9.94 -26.36
CA TYR A 728 -3.44 10.53 -26.79
C TYR A 728 -2.64 9.55 -27.66
N SER A 729 -1.70 10.09 -28.44
CA SER A 729 -0.93 9.38 -29.48
C SER A 729 0.50 9.09 -29.08
#